data_AF-A0A6I6C3T4-F1
#
_entry.id   AF-A0A6I6C3T4-F1
#
_cell.length_a   1.000
_cell.length_b   1.000
_cell.length_c   1.000
_cell.angle_alpha   90.00
_cell.angle_beta   90.00
_cell.angle_gamma   90.00
#
_symmetry.space_group_name_H-M   'P 1'
#
loop_
_entity.id
_entity.type
_entity.pdbx_description
1 polymer ?
#
loop_
_entity_poly.entity_id
_entity_poly.type
_entity_poly.pdbx_seq_one_letter_code
_entity_poly.pdbx_strand_id
1 'polypeptide(L)'
;MRKSLKIYSPVNGEIKKIEDSIDEVFKSKALGDGFVIIPLENEFVSPFEEAIVKMVFPTKHAYGFLVDDLNFLIHCGMDTVKLEGSSFISYINVDQNLKKGNKIFKADLEIIKENNLSIETPIVFEVQEIENYNFKTLNLGKVKKGDLVCEIEYSLKEIQENQENQELTLKSFKSKYELAAEQFVEAVGGKNNFSEVYNCMTRLRFAIVEKEKVDTDSIKKNKLVKGIVWNGLELQVIIGGECYKLKDEILNMDKKTEDFGKRVGIKPPLQKRILGAVAGIMTPSIPVIMASGILSVIYALTNQSHITKDLSNGVEGADALSLILFIMSKVGLTLVGVFFCINTVKFFGGNPLAGALIALALISRFYFSTGESDSNAYQAGHYISNAKFGVQGWYLFSIADYPIVIKSYEGSVLPFIVAGIIVAYLDKWVKTWMPSSLDVVFRYGIVLIVTTLSILLFLGPLLSLIEYGMAQFIFLIEDLPIGLGVAIFAFLWQPLVLTGVHVAVIMTIMIPFYTGIPSLMLTGSALGVWGQVGAGLGVGLVTKNKNLKSAVYGALPGGLFGITEPIIYGVTLPKGKPFLMGCIAAGITGILAGVLDVKTEVPAGQGIFAILGYVGFKHQALAVLVRVVSIGLGTLLSAVTYRERLKEDRYSRNVTRKLKKLIEKVNKELLVKYNENLNNIDQEVKNSKKILAQYNKYVISMSIIESKIISTEQKEEKNKKRLYKKAVSLIKSKNTSPEFLETRKDFIKKYNEYNLDNIKNELDDKKNDLNNSNKEMLEKYKNVVEKIVNSSSSLVSDISQDLKIMDATTYANGYWNAIHSVEIGFGYEDLKKYGLSKETKRKIKGEIKNVQI
;
A
#
# COMPACT_ATOMS: atom_id res chain seq x y z
N MET A 1 42.87 -17.31 25.76
CA MET A 1 44.09 -17.69 24.97
C MET A 1 44.67 -16.45 24.26
N ARG A 2 45.97 -16.14 24.36
CA ARG A 2 46.59 -15.03 23.61
C ARG A 2 46.89 -15.47 22.17
N LYS A 3 46.33 -14.76 21.18
CA LYS A 3 46.58 -14.97 19.75
C LYS A 3 47.52 -13.87 19.23
N SER A 4 48.29 -14.16 18.19
CA SER A 4 49.16 -13.18 17.52
C SER A 4 48.87 -13.14 16.03
N LEU A 5 48.65 -11.95 15.48
CA LEU A 5 48.37 -11.74 14.07
C LEU A 5 49.42 -10.83 13.44
N LYS A 6 49.93 -11.23 12.27
CA LYS A 6 50.89 -10.45 11.48
C LYS A 6 50.18 -9.76 10.32
N ILE A 7 50.48 -8.47 10.14
CA ILE A 7 49.95 -7.65 9.06
C ILE A 7 51.11 -7.11 8.23
N TYR A 8 51.02 -7.30 6.92
CA TYR A 8 52.03 -6.90 5.96
C TYR A 8 51.60 -5.68 5.15
N SER A 9 52.53 -4.99 4.49
CA SER A 9 52.19 -3.82 3.69
C SER A 9 51.44 -4.24 2.41
N PRO A 10 50.23 -3.73 2.13
CA PRO A 10 49.49 -4.07 0.93
C PRO A 10 50.02 -3.38 -0.34
N VAL A 11 50.89 -2.38 -0.18
CA VAL A 11 51.42 -1.57 -1.28
C VAL A 11 52.78 -0.95 -0.89
N ASN A 12 53.56 -0.49 -1.85
CA ASN A 12 54.73 0.35 -1.57
C ASN A 12 54.24 1.69 -0.99
N GLY A 13 54.79 2.16 0.12
CA GLY A 13 54.25 3.33 0.80
C GLY A 13 55.00 3.78 2.03
N GLU A 14 54.41 4.70 2.76
CA GLU A 14 54.87 5.18 4.06
C GLU A 14 53.82 4.89 5.14
N ILE A 15 54.22 4.20 6.20
CA ILE A 15 53.36 3.88 7.35
C ILE A 15 53.45 5.00 8.39
N LYS A 16 52.29 5.47 8.82
CA LYS A 16 52.09 6.37 9.96
C LYS A 16 51.24 5.71 11.03
N LYS A 17 51.30 6.24 12.25
CA LYS A 17 50.39 5.85 13.32
C LYS A 17 48.96 6.27 12.95
N ILE A 18 47.96 5.55 13.46
CA ILE A 18 46.55 5.88 13.20
C ILE A 18 46.19 7.25 13.79
N GLU A 19 46.82 7.65 14.89
CA GLU A 19 46.65 8.97 15.53
C GLU A 19 47.18 10.13 14.67
N ASP A 20 48.02 9.84 13.67
CA ASP A 20 48.55 10.82 12.72
C ASP A 20 47.71 10.92 11.44
N SER A 21 46.57 10.20 11.38
CA SER A 21 45.58 10.30 10.29
C SER A 21 45.04 11.73 10.17
N ILE A 22 44.81 12.19 8.93
CA ILE A 22 44.19 13.48 8.65
C ILE A 22 42.67 13.46 8.99
N ASP A 23 42.05 12.29 8.98
CA ASP A 23 40.62 12.12 9.31
C ASP A 23 40.40 11.91 10.83
N GLU A 24 39.51 12.72 11.42
CA GLU A 24 39.22 12.70 12.87
C GLU A 24 38.59 11.39 13.36
N VAL A 25 37.83 10.69 12.51
CA VAL A 25 37.14 9.44 12.88
C VAL A 25 38.15 8.31 13.04
N PHE A 26 39.11 8.21 12.10
CA PHE A 26 40.21 7.25 12.22
C PHE A 26 41.20 7.66 13.32
N LYS A 27 41.53 8.95 13.42
CA LYS A 27 42.44 9.48 14.46
C LYS A 27 41.94 9.21 15.88
N SER A 28 40.63 9.26 16.10
CA SER A 28 39.99 8.97 17.39
C SER A 28 39.79 7.48 17.67
N LYS A 29 40.18 6.59 16.74
CA LYS A 29 39.96 5.13 16.80
C LYS A 29 38.49 4.71 16.89
N ALA A 30 37.56 5.58 16.50
CA ALA A 30 36.13 5.30 16.59
C ALA A 30 35.69 4.11 15.70
N LEU A 31 36.40 3.88 14.60
CA LEU A 31 36.18 2.77 13.67
C LEU A 31 37.14 1.59 13.86
N GLY A 32 37.94 1.59 14.93
CA GLY A 32 38.97 0.59 15.20
C GLY A 32 40.36 1.16 15.41
N ASP A 33 41.29 0.31 15.85
CA ASP A 33 42.71 0.65 15.98
C ASP A 33 43.53 0.05 14.84
N GLY A 34 44.72 0.59 14.54
CA GLY A 34 45.54 0.14 13.41
C GLY A 34 46.61 1.13 13.00
N PHE A 35 46.77 1.31 11.69
CA PHE A 35 47.76 2.23 11.10
C PHE A 35 47.26 2.83 9.79
N VAL A 36 47.93 3.87 9.32
CA VAL A 36 47.66 4.51 8.03
C VAL A 36 48.83 4.29 7.08
N ILE A 37 48.54 3.91 5.84
CA ILE A 37 49.54 3.88 4.77
C ILE A 37 49.29 5.02 3.78
N ILE A 38 50.35 5.73 3.41
CA ILE A 38 50.37 6.63 2.25
C ILE A 38 50.91 5.83 1.05
N PRO A 39 50.06 5.46 0.09
CA PRO A 39 50.46 4.61 -1.01
C PRO A 39 51.31 5.38 -2.04
N LEU A 40 52.31 4.70 -2.60
CA LEU A 40 53.13 5.18 -3.72
C LEU A 40 52.79 4.49 -5.05
N GLU A 41 51.94 3.46 -5.01
CA GLU A 41 51.51 2.69 -6.17
C GLU A 41 49.99 2.49 -6.17
N ASN A 42 49.45 2.22 -7.36
CA ASN A 42 48.01 2.11 -7.56
C ASN A 42 47.45 0.70 -7.24
N GLU A 43 48.28 -0.35 -7.16
CA GLU A 43 47.81 -1.72 -6.93
C GLU A 43 47.98 -2.18 -5.47
N PHE A 44 46.88 -2.58 -4.84
CA PHE A 44 46.83 -3.10 -3.47
C PHE A 44 46.66 -4.61 -3.45
N VAL A 45 47.43 -5.29 -2.60
CA VAL A 45 47.34 -6.73 -2.36
C VAL A 45 46.95 -7.05 -0.92
N SER A 46 46.53 -8.29 -0.65
CA SER A 46 46.14 -8.73 0.68
C SER A 46 47.29 -8.60 1.68
N PRO A 47 47.10 -7.84 2.78
CA PRO A 47 48.08 -7.71 3.84
C PRO A 47 48.01 -8.86 4.87
N PHE A 48 47.05 -9.78 4.72
CA PHE A 48 46.76 -10.85 5.68
C PHE A 48 47.28 -12.21 5.19
N GLU A 49 47.71 -13.09 6.10
CA GLU A 49 48.15 -14.44 5.75
C GLU A 49 47.00 -15.25 5.13
N GLU A 50 45.85 -15.28 5.82
CA GLU A 50 44.58 -15.80 5.32
C GLU A 50 43.44 -14.86 5.76
N ALA A 51 42.48 -14.57 4.88
CA ALA A 51 41.36 -13.68 5.15
C ALA A 51 40.11 -14.06 4.36
N ILE A 52 38.92 -13.81 4.93
CA ILE A 52 37.63 -13.92 4.21
C ILE A 52 37.10 -12.52 3.95
N VAL A 53 36.78 -12.20 2.70
CA VAL A 53 36.13 -10.93 2.34
C VAL A 53 34.69 -10.94 2.86
N LYS A 54 34.36 -10.06 3.81
CA LYS A 54 32.99 -9.95 4.37
C LYS A 54 32.18 -8.84 3.74
N MET A 55 32.85 -7.81 3.23
CA MET A 55 32.16 -6.66 2.68
C MET A 55 33.01 -5.97 1.62
N VAL A 56 32.37 -5.61 0.51
CA VAL A 56 32.92 -4.72 -0.52
C VAL A 56 31.95 -3.55 -0.65
N PHE A 57 32.42 -2.33 -0.41
CA PHE A 57 31.54 -1.16 -0.49
C PHE A 57 31.12 -0.89 -1.95
N PRO A 58 29.90 -0.37 -2.22
CA PRO A 58 29.39 -0.19 -3.59
C PRO A 58 30.29 0.67 -4.49
N THR A 59 30.87 1.73 -3.95
CA THR A 59 31.82 2.62 -4.66
C THR A 59 33.27 2.10 -4.62
N LYS A 60 33.51 0.90 -4.09
CA LYS A 60 34.80 0.18 -4.10
C LYS A 60 35.98 0.93 -3.44
N HIS A 61 35.67 1.92 -2.59
CA HIS A 61 36.68 2.67 -1.84
C HIS A 61 37.11 1.97 -0.54
N ALA A 62 36.32 1.04 -0.02
CA ALA A 62 36.58 0.35 1.23
C ALA A 62 36.22 -1.14 1.18
N TYR A 63 36.90 -1.93 2.01
CA TYR A 63 36.86 -3.39 2.00
C TYR A 63 36.95 -3.95 3.42
N GLY A 64 36.00 -4.80 3.80
CA GLY A 64 35.93 -5.46 5.10
C GLY A 64 36.36 -6.93 5.03
N PHE A 65 37.20 -7.37 5.97
CA PHE A 65 37.79 -8.71 6.02
C PHE A 65 37.60 -9.34 7.40
N LEU A 66 37.45 -10.65 7.46
CA LEU A 66 37.55 -11.44 8.69
C LEU A 66 38.88 -12.21 8.69
N VAL A 67 39.69 -12.03 9.74
CA VAL A 67 41.06 -12.58 9.88
C VAL A 67 41.22 -13.10 11.31
N ASP A 68 41.44 -14.40 11.51
CA ASP A 68 41.62 -15.05 12.83
C ASP A 68 40.63 -14.58 13.92
N ASP A 69 39.36 -14.40 13.54
CA ASP A 69 38.23 -13.92 14.36
C ASP A 69 38.16 -12.40 14.60
N LEU A 70 38.98 -11.59 13.92
CA LEU A 70 38.92 -10.12 13.96
C LEU A 70 38.41 -9.54 12.65
N ASN A 71 37.53 -8.54 12.76
CA ASN A 71 37.07 -7.75 11.61
C ASN A 71 38.08 -6.64 11.30
N PHE A 72 38.57 -6.62 10.06
CA PHE A 72 39.46 -5.60 9.52
C PHE A 72 38.77 -4.77 8.45
N LEU A 73 39.14 -3.49 8.38
CA LEU A 73 38.70 -2.55 7.34
C LEU A 73 39.93 -1.92 6.67
N ILE A 74 39.98 -1.99 5.34
CA ILE A 74 40.90 -1.21 4.51
C ILE A 74 40.08 -0.13 3.80
N HIS A 75 40.39 1.14 4.06
CA HIS A 75 39.68 2.29 3.48
C HIS A 75 40.64 3.11 2.61
N CYS A 76 40.47 3.13 1.29
CA CYS A 76 41.41 3.79 0.39
C CYS A 76 41.03 5.24 0.09
N GLY A 77 41.85 6.16 0.62
CA GLY A 77 41.68 7.60 0.50
C GLY A 77 40.51 8.14 1.33
N MET A 78 40.59 9.40 1.74
CA MET A 78 39.53 10.04 2.53
C MET A 78 38.52 10.71 1.61
N ASP A 79 37.23 10.61 1.94
CA ASP A 79 36.12 11.15 1.15
C ASP A 79 36.02 10.64 -0.30
N THR A 80 36.73 9.57 -0.66
CA THR A 80 36.77 8.99 -2.01
C THR A 80 35.44 8.35 -2.45
N VAL A 81 34.48 8.20 -1.53
CA VAL A 81 33.08 7.87 -1.87
C VAL A 81 32.47 8.88 -2.85
N LYS A 82 32.90 10.16 -2.80
CA LYS A 82 32.48 11.24 -3.70
C LYS A 82 32.84 10.99 -5.17
N LEU A 83 33.79 10.09 -5.44
CA LEU A 83 34.22 9.73 -6.78
C LEU A 83 33.31 8.68 -7.44
N GLU A 84 32.26 8.22 -6.75
CA GLU A 84 31.25 7.26 -7.24
C GLU A 84 31.85 5.97 -7.85
N GLY A 85 33.05 5.57 -7.39
CA GLY A 85 33.76 4.37 -7.84
C GLY A 85 34.55 4.52 -9.15
N SER A 86 34.63 5.72 -9.74
CA SER A 86 35.35 5.97 -10.99
C SER A 86 36.86 5.72 -10.89
N SER A 87 37.46 5.90 -9.70
CA SER A 87 38.90 5.72 -9.46
C SER A 87 39.29 4.30 -9.01
N PHE A 88 38.34 3.36 -8.91
CA PHE A 88 38.58 2.05 -8.28
C PHE A 88 38.20 0.87 -9.16
N ILE A 89 39.12 -0.10 -9.27
CA ILE A 89 38.89 -1.40 -9.90
C ILE A 89 39.06 -2.48 -8.81
N SER A 90 37.96 -3.14 -8.44
CA SER A 90 37.98 -4.26 -7.50
C SER A 90 38.34 -5.58 -8.21
N TYR A 91 39.18 -6.40 -7.58
CA TYR A 91 39.54 -7.74 -8.06
C TYR A 91 38.91 -8.86 -7.22
N ILE A 92 38.16 -8.51 -6.17
CA ILE A 92 37.61 -9.46 -5.19
C ILE A 92 36.10 -9.33 -5.03
N ASN A 93 35.46 -10.45 -4.63
CA ASN A 93 34.02 -10.56 -4.34
C ASN A 93 33.78 -10.90 -2.85
N VAL A 94 32.56 -10.65 -2.35
CA VAL A 94 32.14 -11.04 -1.00
C VAL A 94 32.18 -12.57 -0.85
N ASP A 95 32.57 -13.04 0.35
CA ASP A 95 32.81 -14.43 0.74
C ASP A 95 33.99 -15.13 0.05
N GLN A 96 34.85 -14.38 -0.66
CA GLN A 96 36.08 -14.91 -1.23
C GLN A 96 37.17 -15.10 -0.16
N ASN A 97 37.86 -16.25 -0.18
CA ASN A 97 39.07 -16.48 0.59
C ASN A 97 40.29 -15.86 -0.10
N LEU A 98 41.11 -15.14 0.64
CA LEU A 98 42.33 -14.49 0.17
C LEU A 98 43.53 -14.94 1.00
N LYS A 99 44.68 -15.02 0.34
CA LYS A 99 46.00 -15.21 0.94
C LYS A 99 46.87 -13.98 0.72
N LYS A 100 47.92 -13.85 1.53
CA LYS A 100 48.92 -12.77 1.40
C LYS A 100 49.35 -12.59 -0.05
N GLY A 101 49.33 -11.35 -0.54
CA GLY A 101 49.78 -11.02 -1.89
C GLY A 101 48.73 -11.19 -3.01
N ASN A 102 47.55 -11.74 -2.73
CA ASN A 102 46.45 -11.70 -3.71
C ASN A 102 46.00 -10.26 -3.98
N LYS A 103 45.71 -9.91 -5.24
CA LYS A 103 45.23 -8.57 -5.60
C LYS A 103 43.86 -8.30 -4.98
N ILE A 104 43.69 -7.15 -4.33
CA ILE A 104 42.41 -6.72 -3.76
C ILE A 104 41.75 -5.71 -4.69
N PHE A 105 42.40 -4.58 -4.93
CA PHE A 105 41.89 -3.53 -5.79
C PHE A 105 43.02 -2.70 -6.39
N LYS A 106 42.70 -1.93 -7.44
CA LYS A 106 43.53 -0.87 -7.99
C LYS A 106 42.84 0.47 -7.77
N ALA A 107 43.55 1.42 -7.18
CA ALA A 107 43.10 2.80 -6.97
C ALA A 107 43.94 3.76 -7.82
N ASP A 108 43.28 4.61 -8.59
CA ASP A 108 43.94 5.65 -9.37
C ASP A 108 44.29 6.85 -8.47
N LEU A 109 45.51 6.85 -7.94
CA LEU A 109 45.98 7.86 -6.99
C LEU A 109 46.11 9.26 -7.61
N GLU A 110 46.28 9.36 -8.93
CA GLU A 110 46.36 10.65 -9.62
C GLU A 110 44.99 11.32 -9.64
N ILE A 111 43.95 10.58 -10.02
CA ILE A 111 42.56 11.09 -10.01
C ILE A 111 42.14 11.51 -8.59
N ILE A 112 42.52 10.74 -7.56
CA ILE A 112 42.20 11.08 -6.16
C ILE A 112 42.85 12.42 -5.79
N LYS A 113 44.12 12.65 -6.16
CA LYS A 113 44.83 13.90 -5.89
C LYS A 113 44.29 15.08 -6.71
N GLU A 114 43.94 14.88 -7.99
CA GLU A 114 43.35 15.90 -8.85
C GLU A 114 42.03 16.44 -8.31
N ASN A 115 41.27 15.61 -7.59
CA ASN A 115 40.03 15.99 -6.93
C ASN A 115 40.24 16.60 -5.52
N ASN A 116 41.48 16.94 -5.15
CA ASN A 116 41.87 17.45 -3.83
C ASN A 116 41.47 16.52 -2.66
N LEU A 117 41.50 15.20 -2.88
CA LEU A 117 41.20 14.20 -1.85
C LEU A 117 42.50 13.55 -1.34
N SER A 118 42.49 13.12 -0.07
CA SER A 118 43.65 12.45 0.54
C SER A 118 43.76 11.01 0.04
N ILE A 119 44.98 10.55 -0.20
CA ILE A 119 45.30 9.16 -0.53
C ILE A 119 45.63 8.31 0.72
N GLU A 120 45.58 8.89 1.91
CA GLU A 120 45.78 8.16 3.17
C GLU A 120 44.81 6.98 3.22
N THR A 121 45.36 5.79 3.46
CA THR A 121 44.61 4.53 3.45
C THR A 121 44.72 3.86 4.82
N PRO A 122 43.74 4.07 5.73
CA PRO A 122 43.69 3.40 7.01
C PRO A 122 43.45 1.90 6.86
N ILE A 123 44.17 1.13 7.69
CA ILE A 123 43.96 -0.31 7.89
C ILE A 123 43.73 -0.50 9.39
N VAL A 124 42.49 -0.80 9.76
CA VAL A 124 42.05 -0.87 11.16
C VAL A 124 41.34 -2.17 11.47
N PHE A 125 41.32 -2.56 12.75
CA PHE A 125 40.54 -3.68 13.27
C PHE A 125 39.62 -3.26 14.41
N GLU A 126 38.50 -3.97 14.54
CA GLU A 126 37.52 -3.72 15.60
C GLU A 126 38.06 -4.13 16.98
N VAL A 127 37.99 -3.21 17.94
CA VAL A 127 38.51 -3.41 19.31
C VAL A 127 37.44 -3.84 20.32
N GLN A 128 36.16 -3.86 19.95
CA GLN A 128 35.03 -4.05 20.89
C GLN A 128 35.00 -5.47 21.50
N GLU A 129 35.44 -6.48 20.75
CA GLU A 129 35.44 -7.90 21.14
C GLU A 129 36.76 -8.35 21.77
N ILE A 130 37.74 -7.44 21.84
CA ILE A 130 39.07 -7.68 22.41
C ILE A 130 39.09 -7.21 23.87
N GLU A 131 39.63 -8.04 24.77
CA GLU A 131 39.81 -7.69 26.18
C GLU A 131 41.09 -6.88 26.39
N ASN A 132 42.21 -7.33 25.80
CA ASN A 132 43.49 -6.64 25.78
C ASN A 132 44.17 -6.89 24.43
N TYR A 133 44.79 -5.86 23.85
CA TYR A 133 45.70 -5.98 22.70
C TYR A 133 46.96 -5.15 22.90
N ASN A 134 48.05 -5.58 22.27
CA ASN A 134 49.29 -4.82 22.19
C ASN A 134 49.96 -5.02 20.83
N PHE A 135 50.50 -3.94 20.26
CA PHE A 135 51.36 -4.01 19.09
C PHE A 135 52.77 -4.42 19.54
N LYS A 136 53.18 -5.66 19.27
CA LYS A 136 54.56 -6.12 19.54
C LYS A 136 55.58 -5.40 18.69
N THR A 137 55.21 -5.06 17.47
CA THR A 137 56.04 -4.31 16.51
C THR A 137 55.12 -3.45 15.67
N LEU A 138 55.49 -2.18 15.44
CA LEU A 138 54.87 -1.29 14.46
C LEU A 138 55.99 -0.55 13.71
N ASN A 139 56.25 -0.97 12.47
CA ASN A 139 57.30 -0.40 11.64
C ASN A 139 56.78 0.86 10.93
N LEU A 140 57.20 2.02 11.44
CA LEU A 140 56.87 3.33 10.86
C LEU A 140 57.87 3.72 9.77
N GLY A 141 57.43 4.52 8.81
CA GLY A 141 58.25 5.01 7.71
C GLY A 141 58.08 4.20 6.42
N LYS A 142 59.09 4.22 5.54
CA LYS A 142 59.01 3.64 4.19
C LYS A 142 59.00 2.11 4.23
N VAL A 143 58.01 1.52 3.58
CA VAL A 143 57.81 0.06 3.47
C VAL A 143 57.64 -0.36 2.02
N LYS A 144 58.12 -1.57 1.69
CA LYS A 144 57.82 -2.24 0.43
C LYS A 144 56.61 -3.17 0.59
N LYS A 145 55.87 -3.35 -0.49
CA LYS A 145 54.74 -4.28 -0.59
C LYS A 145 55.18 -5.67 -0.14
N GLY A 146 54.49 -6.21 0.86
CA GLY A 146 54.78 -7.50 1.47
C GLY A 146 55.68 -7.48 2.73
N ASP A 147 56.28 -6.33 3.07
CA ASP A 147 57.05 -6.14 4.31
C ASP A 147 56.14 -6.26 5.54
N LEU A 148 56.66 -6.75 6.66
CA LEU A 148 55.91 -6.83 7.92
C LEU A 148 55.73 -5.43 8.51
N VAL A 149 54.47 -4.99 8.66
CA VAL A 149 54.13 -3.67 9.19
C VAL A 149 53.89 -3.75 10.69
N CYS A 150 53.06 -4.69 11.13
CA CYS A 150 52.83 -4.88 12.55
C CYS A 150 52.52 -6.33 12.94
N GLU A 151 52.83 -6.66 14.19
CA GLU A 151 52.38 -7.88 14.86
C GLU A 151 51.54 -7.48 16.07
N ILE A 152 50.30 -7.95 16.13
CA ILE A 152 49.33 -7.64 17.18
C ILE A 152 49.14 -8.89 18.02
N GLU A 153 49.38 -8.78 19.32
CA GLU A 153 49.00 -9.80 20.29
C GLU A 153 47.69 -9.39 20.96
N TYR A 154 46.68 -10.25 20.93
CA TYR A 154 45.36 -9.97 21.48
C TYR A 154 44.77 -11.15 22.23
N SER A 155 43.92 -10.85 23.22
CA SER A 155 43.05 -11.81 23.89
C SER A 155 41.59 -11.42 23.66
N LEU A 156 40.82 -12.32 23.06
CA LEU A 156 39.37 -12.19 22.97
C LEU A 156 38.78 -12.30 24.38
N LYS A 157 37.71 -11.56 24.65
CA LYS A 157 36.97 -11.66 25.92
C LYS A 157 36.54 -13.10 26.13
N GLU A 158 37.04 -13.76 27.19
CA GLU A 158 36.58 -15.10 27.55
C GLU A 158 35.14 -15.02 28.05
N ILE A 159 34.21 -15.47 27.21
CA ILE A 159 32.88 -15.88 27.67
C ILE A 159 33.14 -17.12 28.53
N GLN A 160 33.07 -16.97 29.85
CA GLN A 160 33.12 -18.10 30.76
C GLN A 160 31.96 -19.06 30.44
N GLU A 161 32.30 -20.14 29.74
CA GLU A 161 31.51 -21.35 29.62
C GLU A 161 31.41 -22.02 31.00
N ASN A 162 30.49 -21.54 31.84
CA ASN A 162 29.99 -22.35 32.95
C ASN A 162 28.85 -23.22 32.41
N GLN A 163 29.15 -24.52 32.28
CA GLN A 163 28.31 -25.58 31.73
C GLN A 163 27.00 -25.90 32.51
N GLU A 164 26.46 -24.98 33.32
CA GLU A 164 25.22 -25.23 34.09
C GLU A 164 24.13 -24.15 34.00
N ASN A 165 24.24 -23.16 33.11
CA ASN A 165 23.10 -22.29 32.79
C ASN A 165 23.15 -21.84 31.33
N GLN A 166 22.44 -22.55 30.44
CA GLN A 166 21.99 -21.97 29.16
C GLN A 166 21.14 -20.74 29.47
N GLU A 167 21.72 -19.53 29.49
CA GLU A 167 20.92 -18.33 29.31
C GLU A 167 20.34 -18.38 27.90
N LEU A 168 19.04 -18.69 27.82
CA LEU A 168 18.28 -18.62 26.59
C LEU A 168 18.48 -17.25 25.94
N THR A 169 19.18 -17.22 24.81
CA THR A 169 19.23 -16.06 23.94
C THR A 169 17.89 -15.91 23.22
N LEU A 170 17.32 -14.71 23.24
CA LEU A 170 16.05 -14.42 22.58
C LEU A 170 16.26 -14.49 21.05
N LYS A 171 15.66 -15.48 20.37
CA LYS A 171 15.73 -15.55 18.90
C LYS A 171 15.06 -14.32 18.27
N SER A 172 15.67 -13.70 17.26
CA SER A 172 15.07 -12.56 16.56
C SER A 172 13.72 -12.95 15.95
N PHE A 173 12.66 -12.21 16.27
CA PHE A 173 11.34 -12.42 15.66
C PHE A 173 11.33 -11.81 14.26
N LYS A 174 11.27 -12.65 13.22
CA LYS A 174 10.90 -12.21 11.87
C LYS A 174 9.44 -12.54 11.59
N SER A 175 8.67 -11.58 11.10
CA SER A 175 7.27 -11.83 10.75
C SER A 175 7.18 -12.69 9.47
N LYS A 176 6.04 -13.35 9.24
CA LYS A 176 5.83 -14.08 7.97
C LYS A 176 5.83 -13.15 6.75
N TYR A 177 5.50 -11.88 6.97
CA TYR A 177 5.56 -10.85 5.93
C TYR A 177 7.01 -10.44 5.67
N GLU A 178 7.84 -10.37 6.69
CA GLU A 178 9.27 -10.07 6.54
C GLU A 178 9.98 -11.19 5.77
N LEU A 179 9.74 -12.46 6.13
CA LEU A 179 10.29 -13.60 5.39
C LEU A 179 9.82 -13.64 3.92
N ALA A 180 8.53 -13.37 3.68
CA ALA A 180 7.99 -13.30 2.33
C ALA A 180 8.51 -12.08 1.55
N ALA A 181 8.79 -10.96 2.22
CA ALA A 181 9.37 -9.77 1.63
C ALA A 181 10.82 -10.03 1.18
N GLU A 182 11.64 -10.70 2.01
CA GLU A 182 12.99 -11.12 1.66
C GLU A 182 12.96 -12.03 0.42
N GLN A 183 12.13 -13.07 0.46
CA GLN A 183 11.97 -14.00 -0.66
C GLN A 183 11.50 -13.29 -1.94
N PHE A 184 10.54 -12.36 -1.84
CA PHE A 184 10.01 -11.69 -3.03
C PHE A 184 11.01 -10.74 -3.64
N VAL A 185 11.75 -9.99 -2.83
CA VAL A 185 12.83 -9.11 -3.32
C VAL A 185 13.91 -9.91 -4.03
N GLU A 186 14.28 -11.07 -3.49
CA GLU A 186 15.24 -11.97 -4.15
C GLU A 186 14.66 -12.53 -5.46
N ALA A 187 13.43 -13.04 -5.42
CA ALA A 187 12.79 -13.66 -6.57
C ALA A 187 12.44 -12.67 -7.69
N VAL A 188 12.29 -11.38 -7.42
CA VAL A 188 12.17 -10.36 -8.48
C VAL A 188 13.52 -9.95 -9.08
N GLY A 189 14.64 -10.59 -8.71
CA GLY A 189 15.97 -10.27 -9.24
C GLY A 189 16.74 -9.25 -8.40
N GLY A 190 16.38 -9.11 -7.12
CA GLY A 190 16.99 -8.17 -6.19
C GLY A 190 16.41 -6.75 -6.25
N LYS A 191 16.83 -5.91 -5.30
CA LYS A 191 16.36 -4.51 -5.18
C LYS A 191 16.57 -3.67 -6.45
N ASN A 192 17.63 -3.97 -7.21
CA ASN A 192 17.98 -3.22 -8.42
C ASN A 192 17.07 -3.53 -9.61
N ASN A 193 16.25 -4.58 -9.54
CA ASN A 193 15.42 -5.03 -10.66
C ASN A 193 13.96 -4.58 -10.57
N PHE A 194 13.59 -3.74 -9.60
CA PHE A 194 12.30 -3.07 -9.57
C PHE A 194 12.43 -1.61 -9.15
N SER A 195 11.69 -0.72 -9.80
CA SER A 195 11.76 0.74 -9.54
C SER A 195 10.81 1.21 -8.44
N GLU A 196 9.74 0.46 -8.20
CA GLU A 196 8.73 0.81 -7.21
C GLU A 196 8.00 -0.45 -6.74
N VAL A 197 7.70 -0.50 -5.45
CA VAL A 197 6.78 -1.49 -4.86
C VAL A 197 5.60 -0.77 -4.22
N TYR A 198 4.39 -1.14 -4.61
CA TYR A 198 3.16 -0.54 -4.09
C TYR A 198 2.03 -1.56 -4.06
N ASN A 199 0.92 -1.26 -3.42
CA ASN A 199 -0.19 -2.21 -3.30
C ASN A 199 -1.55 -1.54 -3.49
N CYS A 200 -2.51 -2.27 -4.08
CA CYS A 200 -3.94 -1.96 -3.93
C CYS A 200 -4.50 -2.74 -2.72
N MET A 201 -5.82 -2.87 -2.55
CA MET A 201 -6.37 -3.60 -1.39
C MET A 201 -6.01 -5.09 -1.38
N THR A 202 -5.84 -5.71 -2.55
CA THR A 202 -5.66 -7.18 -2.66
C THR A 202 -4.39 -7.64 -3.38
N ARG A 203 -3.61 -6.73 -3.96
CA ARG A 203 -2.45 -7.07 -4.78
C ARG A 203 -1.26 -6.20 -4.42
N LEU A 204 -0.11 -6.84 -4.24
CA LEU A 204 1.20 -6.22 -4.22
C LEU A 204 1.70 -6.09 -5.66
N ARG A 205 2.36 -4.99 -5.99
CA ARG A 205 2.79 -4.67 -7.35
C ARG A 205 4.23 -4.24 -7.34
N PHE A 206 5.02 -4.82 -8.24
CA PHE A 206 6.37 -4.42 -8.54
C PHE A 206 6.42 -3.84 -9.94
N ALA A 207 6.98 -2.65 -10.09
CA ALA A 207 7.37 -2.11 -11.39
C ALA A 207 8.75 -2.69 -11.74
N ILE A 208 8.81 -3.73 -12.56
CA ILE A 208 10.02 -4.50 -12.87
C ILE A 208 10.82 -3.81 -13.99
N VAL A 209 12.15 -3.80 -13.87
CA VAL A 209 13.05 -3.27 -14.90
C VAL A 209 13.32 -4.34 -15.96
N GLU A 210 13.85 -5.49 -15.57
CA GLU A 210 14.14 -6.63 -16.45
C GLU A 210 13.31 -7.84 -16.07
N LYS A 211 12.45 -8.29 -17.01
CA LYS A 211 11.52 -9.39 -16.77
C LYS A 211 12.21 -10.75 -16.61
N GLU A 212 13.36 -10.94 -17.26
CA GLU A 212 14.10 -12.20 -17.31
C GLU A 212 14.74 -12.58 -15.97
N LYS A 213 15.04 -11.59 -15.12
CA LYS A 213 15.57 -11.79 -13.77
C LYS A 213 14.50 -12.16 -12.73
N VAL A 214 13.22 -12.16 -13.12
CA VAL A 214 12.11 -12.46 -12.20
C VAL A 214 11.80 -13.96 -12.21
N ASP A 215 12.08 -14.63 -11.11
CA ASP A 215 11.63 -15.98 -10.83
C ASP A 215 10.17 -15.98 -10.34
N THR A 216 9.24 -16.08 -11.29
CA THR A 216 7.81 -16.13 -10.96
C THR A 216 7.39 -17.42 -10.25
N ASP A 217 8.15 -18.51 -10.37
CA ASP A 217 7.80 -19.79 -9.79
C ASP A 217 8.20 -19.85 -8.31
N SER A 218 9.33 -19.24 -7.92
CA SER A 218 9.66 -19.01 -6.52
C SER A 218 8.59 -18.17 -5.81
N ILE A 219 8.10 -17.09 -6.45
CA ILE A 219 7.04 -16.25 -5.89
C ILE A 219 5.73 -17.05 -5.72
N LYS A 220 5.33 -17.87 -6.70
CA LYS A 220 4.12 -18.71 -6.61
C LYS A 220 4.19 -19.77 -5.50
N LYS A 221 5.38 -20.27 -5.16
CA LYS A 221 5.56 -21.27 -4.09
C LYS A 221 5.31 -20.70 -2.70
N ASN A 222 5.34 -19.38 -2.52
CA ASN A 222 5.07 -18.77 -1.22
C ASN A 222 3.57 -18.85 -0.86
N LYS A 223 3.28 -19.31 0.36
CA LYS A 223 1.91 -19.54 0.86
C LYS A 223 1.00 -18.30 0.88
N LEU A 224 1.58 -17.10 0.87
CA LEU A 224 0.82 -15.83 0.81
C LEU A 224 0.33 -15.49 -0.60
N VAL A 225 0.88 -16.13 -1.63
CA VAL A 225 0.58 -15.85 -3.04
C VAL A 225 -0.56 -16.72 -3.53
N LYS A 226 -1.64 -16.08 -3.94
CA LYS A 226 -2.83 -16.71 -4.52
C LYS A 226 -2.77 -16.77 -6.04
N GLY A 227 -1.91 -15.96 -6.65
CA GLY A 227 -1.73 -15.86 -8.09
C GLY A 227 -0.78 -14.73 -8.46
N ILE A 228 -0.31 -14.75 -9.69
CA ILE A 228 0.56 -13.72 -10.25
C ILE A 228 0.02 -13.32 -11.61
N VAL A 229 -0.01 -12.01 -11.87
CA VAL A 229 -0.44 -11.46 -13.16
C VAL A 229 0.60 -10.46 -13.65
N TRP A 230 0.96 -10.56 -14.92
CA TRP A 230 1.78 -9.55 -15.58
C TRP A 230 0.92 -8.51 -16.30
N ASN A 231 1.30 -7.25 -16.18
CA ASN A 231 0.71 -6.14 -16.92
C ASN A 231 1.83 -5.26 -17.50
N GLY A 232 2.36 -5.66 -18.66
CA GLY A 232 3.57 -5.07 -19.23
C GLY A 232 4.79 -5.44 -18.38
N LEU A 233 5.50 -4.43 -17.90
CA LEU A 233 6.63 -4.55 -16.96
C LEU A 233 6.19 -4.55 -15.48
N GLU A 234 4.89 -4.49 -15.20
CA GLU A 234 4.39 -4.57 -13.83
C GLU A 234 4.04 -6.01 -13.46
N LEU A 235 4.70 -6.53 -12.42
CA LEU A 235 4.39 -7.80 -11.79
C LEU A 235 3.36 -7.56 -10.68
N GLN A 236 2.18 -8.15 -10.78
CA GLN A 236 1.15 -8.10 -9.74
C GLN A 236 1.05 -9.44 -9.01
N VAL A 237 1.40 -9.44 -7.73
CA VAL A 237 1.29 -10.58 -6.84
C VAL A 237 -0.01 -10.48 -6.05
N ILE A 238 -0.90 -11.45 -6.21
CA ILE A 238 -2.21 -11.48 -5.56
C ILE A 238 -2.06 -12.10 -4.17
N ILE A 239 -2.39 -11.34 -3.13
CA ILE A 239 -2.22 -11.75 -1.71
C ILE A 239 -3.58 -11.69 -0.98
N GLY A 240 -4.35 -10.63 -1.20
CA GLY A 240 -5.58 -10.32 -0.49
C GLY A 240 -5.44 -9.10 0.42
N GLY A 241 -6.39 -8.92 1.35
CA GLY A 241 -6.53 -7.72 2.19
C GLY A 241 -5.32 -7.35 3.07
N GLU A 242 -4.32 -8.24 3.17
CA GLU A 242 -3.12 -8.05 3.98
C GLU A 242 -1.90 -7.61 3.15
N CYS A 243 -2.04 -7.36 1.85
CA CYS A 243 -0.92 -7.02 0.97
C CYS A 243 -0.14 -5.75 1.36
N TYR A 244 -0.78 -4.80 2.07
CA TYR A 244 -0.10 -3.60 2.57
C TYR A 244 1.01 -3.95 3.57
N LYS A 245 0.81 -4.97 4.41
CA LYS A 245 1.81 -5.43 5.39
C LYS A 245 3.07 -5.91 4.68
N LEU A 246 2.91 -6.63 3.57
CA LEU A 246 4.03 -7.11 2.80
C LEU A 246 4.79 -5.98 2.11
N LYS A 247 4.06 -5.02 1.52
CA LYS A 247 4.67 -3.81 0.96
C LYS A 247 5.44 -3.03 2.02
N ASP A 248 4.88 -2.87 3.22
CA ASP A 248 5.54 -2.14 4.31
C ASP A 248 6.83 -2.83 4.76
N GLU A 249 6.89 -4.17 4.84
CA GLU A 249 8.13 -4.88 5.15
C GLU A 249 9.19 -4.73 4.04
N ILE A 250 8.79 -4.80 2.76
CA ILE A 250 9.71 -4.56 1.63
C ILE A 250 10.27 -3.13 1.68
N LEU A 251 9.42 -2.13 1.95
CA LEU A 251 9.87 -0.73 2.09
C LEU A 251 10.72 -0.51 3.36
N ASN A 252 10.48 -1.24 4.44
CA ASN A 252 11.30 -1.17 5.65
C ASN A 252 12.69 -1.78 5.42
N MET A 253 12.80 -2.81 4.57
CA MET A 253 14.09 -3.30 4.08
C MET A 253 14.81 -2.26 3.22
N ASP A 254 14.07 -1.39 2.55
CA ASP A 254 14.58 -0.32 1.69
C ASP A 254 15.11 0.89 2.48
N LYS A 255 14.44 1.25 3.60
CA LYS A 255 14.86 2.34 4.50
C LYS A 255 16.23 2.15 5.18
N LYS A 256 16.83 0.96 5.12
CA LYS A 256 18.21 0.73 5.59
C LYS A 256 19.27 1.03 4.52
N THR A 257 18.86 1.38 3.31
CA THR A 257 19.70 1.67 2.15
C THR A 257 19.01 2.71 1.27
N GLU A 258 18.91 3.97 1.70
CA GLU A 258 18.53 5.04 0.76
C GLU A 258 19.78 5.49 -0.01
N ASP A 259 19.85 5.21 -1.31
CA ASP A 259 19.73 6.22 -2.36
C ASP A 259 19.63 5.54 -3.75
N PHE A 260 19.26 6.34 -4.76
CA PHE A 260 19.25 6.10 -6.22
C PHE A 260 17.89 5.95 -6.92
N GLY A 261 17.49 7.06 -7.56
CA GLY A 261 17.49 7.10 -9.03
C GLY A 261 16.19 6.73 -9.74
N LYS A 262 15.35 7.74 -10.02
CA LYS A 262 14.22 7.66 -10.96
C LYS A 262 14.64 7.13 -12.34
N ARG A 263 13.98 6.09 -12.84
CA ARG A 263 13.95 5.75 -14.28
C ARG A 263 12.54 5.39 -14.78
N VAL A 264 12.38 5.62 -16.07
CA VAL A 264 11.14 5.89 -16.81
C VAL A 264 10.30 4.62 -17.06
N GLY A 265 9.01 4.66 -16.68
CA GLY A 265 8.02 3.62 -17.00
C GLY A 265 6.87 4.16 -17.85
N ILE A 266 6.44 3.37 -18.84
CA ILE A 266 5.35 3.66 -19.77
C ILE A 266 4.07 4.05 -19.00
N LYS A 267 3.56 5.26 -19.24
CA LYS A 267 2.45 5.86 -18.49
C LYS A 267 1.17 5.02 -18.66
N PRO A 268 0.55 4.51 -17.57
CA PRO A 268 -0.70 3.77 -17.66
C PRO A 268 -1.84 4.66 -18.21
N PRO A 269 -2.92 4.06 -18.76
CA PRO A 269 -4.05 4.81 -19.28
C PRO A 269 -4.63 5.77 -18.22
N LEU A 270 -5.07 6.96 -18.66
CA LEU A 270 -5.44 8.10 -17.80
C LEU A 270 -6.41 7.73 -16.66
N GLN A 271 -7.41 6.89 -16.93
CA GLN A 271 -8.35 6.40 -15.92
C GLN A 271 -7.68 5.63 -14.77
N LYS A 272 -6.68 4.78 -15.08
CA LYS A 272 -5.93 4.03 -14.06
C LYS A 272 -5.00 4.93 -13.26
N ARG A 273 -4.46 5.98 -13.88
CA ARG A 273 -3.63 7.00 -13.20
C ARG A 273 -4.45 7.83 -12.22
N ILE A 274 -5.65 8.24 -12.62
CA ILE A 274 -6.57 8.98 -11.75
C ILE A 274 -7.01 8.11 -10.57
N LEU A 275 -7.45 6.87 -10.82
CA LEU A 275 -7.87 5.96 -9.74
C LEU A 275 -6.70 5.60 -8.80
N GLY A 276 -5.50 5.41 -9.36
CA GLY A 276 -4.28 5.17 -8.57
C GLY A 276 -3.87 6.40 -7.74
N ALA A 277 -4.00 7.61 -8.28
CA ALA A 277 -3.74 8.85 -7.56
C ALA A 277 -4.75 9.07 -6.42
N VAL A 278 -6.05 8.87 -6.67
CA VAL A 278 -7.07 8.96 -5.62
C VAL A 278 -6.79 7.95 -4.52
N ALA A 279 -6.52 6.68 -4.86
CA ALA A 279 -6.17 5.67 -3.87
C ALA A 279 -4.87 6.02 -3.11
N GLY A 280 -3.83 6.48 -3.78
CA GLY A 280 -2.54 6.81 -3.17
C GLY A 280 -2.61 8.03 -2.25
N ILE A 281 -3.49 8.99 -2.52
CA ILE A 281 -3.68 10.20 -1.73
C ILE A 281 -4.65 9.96 -0.55
N MET A 282 -5.75 9.25 -0.79
CA MET A 282 -6.80 9.02 0.22
C MET A 282 -6.41 7.96 1.25
N THR A 283 -5.79 6.85 0.83
CA THR A 283 -5.53 5.68 1.71
C THR A 283 -4.71 6.05 2.95
N PRO A 284 -3.61 6.83 2.86
CA PRO A 284 -2.84 7.19 4.04
C PRO A 284 -3.60 8.09 5.04
N SER A 285 -4.67 8.77 4.61
CA SER A 285 -5.52 9.61 5.48
C SER A 285 -6.55 8.79 6.28
N ILE A 286 -6.83 7.53 5.90
CA ILE A 286 -7.87 6.70 6.55
C ILE A 286 -7.66 6.60 8.07
N PRO A 287 -6.47 6.26 8.61
CA PRO A 287 -6.29 6.15 10.06
C PRO A 287 -6.64 7.43 10.84
N VAL A 288 -6.34 8.59 10.27
CA VAL A 288 -6.65 9.89 10.88
C VAL A 288 -8.15 10.13 10.89
N ILE A 289 -8.84 9.84 9.78
CA ILE A 289 -10.29 9.95 9.69
C ILE A 289 -10.96 9.00 10.70
N MET A 290 -10.44 7.76 10.85
CA MET A 290 -10.93 6.79 11.84
C MET A 290 -10.77 7.30 13.27
N ALA A 291 -9.59 7.80 13.63
CA ALA A 291 -9.32 8.32 14.96
C ALA A 291 -10.25 9.51 15.28
N SER A 292 -10.43 10.42 14.32
CA SER A 292 -11.30 11.60 14.45
C SER A 292 -12.77 11.21 14.65
N GLY A 293 -13.22 10.19 13.92
CA GLY A 293 -14.55 9.61 14.09
C GLY A 293 -14.75 9.05 15.49
N ILE A 294 -13.81 8.25 16.00
CA ILE A 294 -13.88 7.68 17.36
C ILE A 294 -13.86 8.77 18.43
N LEU A 295 -13.05 9.82 18.26
CA LEU A 295 -13.00 10.94 19.21
C LEU A 295 -14.32 11.73 19.25
N SER A 296 -14.95 11.91 18.09
CA SER A 296 -16.29 12.49 17.99
C SER A 296 -17.34 11.69 18.74
N VAL A 297 -17.21 10.36 18.72
CA VAL A 297 -18.09 9.46 19.45
C VAL A 297 -17.90 9.58 20.95
N ILE A 298 -16.64 9.58 21.41
CA ILE A 298 -16.34 9.71 22.84
C ILE A 298 -16.95 11.01 23.36
N TYR A 299 -16.76 12.13 22.65
CA TYR A 299 -17.35 13.41 23.01
C TYR A 299 -18.89 13.38 23.01
N ALA A 300 -19.51 12.78 21.99
CA ALA A 300 -20.97 12.67 21.92
C ALA A 300 -21.56 11.84 23.08
N LEU A 301 -20.92 10.73 23.45
CA LEU A 301 -21.35 9.89 24.56
C LEU A 301 -21.18 10.58 25.91
N THR A 302 -20.04 11.26 26.13
CA THR A 302 -19.81 12.00 27.39
C THR A 302 -20.77 13.18 27.53
N ASN A 303 -21.15 13.80 26.41
CA ASN A 303 -22.13 14.89 26.39
C ASN A 303 -23.54 14.37 26.71
N GLN A 304 -23.95 13.27 26.08
CA GLN A 304 -25.22 12.61 26.36
C GLN A 304 -25.32 12.09 27.81
N SER A 305 -24.21 11.65 28.40
CA SER A 305 -24.14 11.20 29.80
C SER A 305 -23.96 12.34 30.80
N HIS A 306 -24.01 13.60 30.36
CA HIS A 306 -23.77 14.80 31.17
C HIS A 306 -22.40 14.87 31.88
N ILE A 307 -21.40 14.12 31.39
CA ILE A 307 -20.01 14.20 31.86
C ILE A 307 -19.30 15.42 31.25
N THR A 308 -19.62 15.74 30.00
CA THR A 308 -19.16 16.95 29.31
C THR A 308 -20.33 17.84 28.95
N LYS A 309 -20.10 19.15 28.89
CA LYS A 309 -21.06 20.12 28.38
C LYS A 309 -21.07 20.13 26.85
N ASP A 310 -22.23 20.41 26.26
CA ASP A 310 -22.32 20.65 24.82
C ASP A 310 -21.72 22.00 24.46
N LEU A 311 -20.72 21.98 23.58
CA LEU A 311 -19.97 23.15 23.10
C LEU A 311 -20.25 23.40 21.61
N SER A 312 -21.30 22.76 21.07
CA SER A 312 -21.74 22.94 19.68
C SER A 312 -22.04 24.41 19.33
N ASN A 313 -22.55 25.18 20.30
CA ASN A 313 -22.97 26.58 20.12
C ASN A 313 -21.96 27.61 20.67
N GLY A 314 -20.76 27.18 21.05
CA GLY A 314 -19.73 28.06 21.60
C GLY A 314 -18.97 27.42 22.75
N VAL A 315 -17.89 28.09 23.16
CA VAL A 315 -16.98 27.65 24.22
C VAL A 315 -17.18 28.41 25.54
N GLU A 316 -18.19 29.28 25.61
CA GLU A 316 -18.53 30.00 26.84
C GLU A 316 -19.00 29.04 27.94
N GLY A 317 -18.42 29.14 29.13
CA GLY A 317 -18.75 28.27 30.28
C GLY A 317 -18.24 26.82 30.17
N ALA A 318 -17.38 26.52 29.20
CA ALA A 318 -16.73 25.22 29.02
C ALA A 318 -15.76 24.91 30.17
N ASP A 319 -15.86 23.70 30.74
CA ASP A 319 -14.78 23.16 31.57
C ASP A 319 -13.66 22.58 30.68
N ALA A 320 -12.48 22.38 31.27
CA ALA A 320 -11.30 21.94 30.55
C ALA A 320 -11.49 20.58 29.84
N LEU A 321 -12.22 19.64 30.46
CA LEU A 321 -12.44 18.31 29.89
C LEU A 321 -13.37 18.41 28.67
N SER A 322 -14.47 19.15 28.79
CA SER A 322 -15.39 19.41 27.68
C SER A 322 -14.68 20.09 26.51
N LEU A 323 -13.84 21.09 26.77
CA LEU A 323 -13.08 21.80 25.74
C LEU A 323 -12.07 20.90 25.03
N ILE A 324 -11.28 20.11 25.78
CA ILE A 324 -10.28 19.20 25.21
C ILE A 324 -10.95 18.16 24.32
N LEU A 325 -12.00 17.50 24.81
CA LEU A 325 -12.71 16.46 24.05
C LEU A 325 -13.43 17.04 22.83
N PHE A 326 -14.00 18.24 22.94
CA PHE A 326 -14.58 18.96 21.80
C PHE A 326 -13.52 19.25 20.73
N ILE A 327 -12.36 19.80 21.09
CA ILE A 327 -11.27 20.07 20.14
C ILE A 327 -10.81 18.76 19.48
N MET A 328 -10.56 17.70 20.27
CA MET A 328 -10.15 16.40 19.75
C MET A 328 -11.17 15.79 18.78
N SER A 329 -12.48 16.02 19.01
CA SER A 329 -13.52 15.56 18.10
C SER A 329 -13.54 16.30 16.77
N LYS A 330 -13.26 17.61 16.77
CA LYS A 330 -13.40 18.46 15.58
C LYS A 330 -12.15 18.49 14.70
N VAL A 331 -10.97 18.59 15.31
CA VAL A 331 -9.70 18.87 14.59
C VAL A 331 -9.46 17.93 13.43
N GLY A 332 -9.55 16.62 13.62
CA GLY A 332 -9.11 15.72 12.56
C GLY A 332 -10.04 15.63 11.35
N LEU A 333 -11.33 15.98 11.48
CA LEU A 333 -12.25 16.10 10.34
C LEU A 333 -12.16 17.50 9.70
N THR A 334 -12.11 18.56 10.49
CA THR A 334 -11.99 19.94 9.98
C THR A 334 -10.66 20.17 9.26
N LEU A 335 -9.59 19.52 9.72
CA LEU A 335 -8.25 19.65 9.13
C LEU A 335 -7.92 18.52 8.15
N VAL A 336 -8.91 17.76 7.68
CA VAL A 336 -8.66 16.60 6.80
C VAL A 336 -7.89 17.01 5.54
N GLY A 337 -8.17 18.20 5.00
CA GLY A 337 -7.48 18.80 3.85
C GLY A 337 -5.96 18.89 4.02
N VAL A 338 -5.45 19.09 5.25
CA VAL A 338 -4.01 19.14 5.52
C VAL A 338 -3.33 17.82 5.20
N PHE A 339 -3.91 16.71 5.67
CA PHE A 339 -3.41 15.37 5.38
C PHE A 339 -3.48 15.07 3.88
N PHE A 340 -4.55 15.51 3.21
CA PHE A 340 -4.69 15.40 1.76
C PHE A 340 -3.60 16.16 1.00
N CYS A 341 -3.26 17.38 1.39
CA CYS A 341 -2.18 18.15 0.77
C CYS A 341 -0.84 17.43 0.93
N ILE A 342 -0.49 17.04 2.16
CA ILE A 342 0.77 16.35 2.49
C ILE A 342 0.89 15.06 1.67
N ASN A 343 -0.17 14.24 1.65
CA ASN A 343 -0.20 12.98 0.91
C ASN A 343 -0.13 13.21 -0.60
N THR A 344 -0.75 14.27 -1.11
CA THR A 344 -0.66 14.65 -2.53
C THR A 344 0.75 15.04 -2.90
N VAL A 345 1.41 15.89 -2.11
CA VAL A 345 2.80 16.29 -2.34
C VAL A 345 3.72 15.07 -2.31
N LYS A 346 3.54 14.20 -1.32
CA LYS A 346 4.28 12.94 -1.21
C LYS A 346 4.06 12.03 -2.41
N PHE A 347 2.81 11.87 -2.86
CA PHE A 347 2.46 11.03 -4.01
C PHE A 347 3.12 11.51 -5.30
N PHE A 348 3.20 12.82 -5.52
CA PHE A 348 3.90 13.39 -6.68
C PHE A 348 5.41 13.55 -6.46
N GLY A 349 5.96 13.13 -5.32
CA GLY A 349 7.38 13.18 -5.00
C GLY A 349 7.93 14.60 -4.84
N GLY A 350 7.18 15.47 -4.15
CA GLY A 350 7.65 16.76 -3.63
C GLY A 350 7.87 16.72 -2.11
N ASN A 351 8.28 17.84 -1.51
CA ASN A 351 8.55 17.93 -0.07
C ASN A 351 7.26 18.01 0.78
N PRO A 352 6.92 16.99 1.60
CA PRO A 352 5.67 16.98 2.36
C PRO A 352 5.56 18.10 3.40
N LEU A 353 6.69 18.61 3.93
CA LEU A 353 6.68 19.71 4.90
C LEU A 353 6.24 21.03 4.26
N ALA A 354 6.64 21.29 3.02
CA ALA A 354 6.17 22.45 2.26
C ALA A 354 4.64 22.35 2.02
N GLY A 355 4.15 21.16 1.70
CA GLY A 355 2.72 20.88 1.59
C GLY A 355 1.97 21.10 2.89
N ALA A 356 2.54 20.68 4.03
CA ALA A 356 1.95 20.89 5.35
C ALA A 356 1.82 22.38 5.68
N LEU A 357 2.88 23.17 5.46
CA LEU A 357 2.88 24.59 5.77
C LEU A 357 1.86 25.37 4.91
N ILE A 358 1.77 25.08 3.61
CA ILE A 358 0.77 25.68 2.72
C ILE A 358 -0.64 25.28 3.16
N ALA A 359 -0.85 24.02 3.52
CA ALA A 359 -2.15 23.60 3.98
C ALA A 359 -2.57 24.30 5.29
N LEU A 360 -1.66 24.43 6.26
CA LEU A 360 -1.88 25.21 7.48
C LEU A 360 -2.19 26.69 7.17
N ALA A 361 -1.50 27.26 6.17
CA ALA A 361 -1.75 28.63 5.73
C ALA A 361 -3.15 28.79 5.10
N LEU A 362 -3.70 27.77 4.43
CA LEU A 362 -5.03 27.79 3.80
C LEU A 362 -6.20 27.58 4.76
N ILE A 363 -5.96 26.94 5.92
CA ILE A 363 -6.95 26.76 6.99
C ILE A 363 -6.81 27.80 8.11
N SER A 364 -5.96 28.81 7.92
CA SER A 364 -5.59 29.74 8.97
C SER A 364 -6.83 30.44 9.53
N ARG A 365 -6.98 30.41 10.86
CA ARG A 365 -8.04 31.15 11.55
C ARG A 365 -7.93 32.66 11.40
N PHE A 366 -6.76 33.16 11.00
CA PHE A 366 -6.56 34.58 10.71
C PHE A 366 -7.42 35.08 9.53
N TYR A 367 -7.94 34.18 8.67
CA TYR A 367 -8.91 34.60 7.64
C TYR A 367 -10.31 34.91 8.19
N PHE A 368 -10.67 34.37 9.37
CA PHE A 368 -11.99 34.52 9.98
C PHE A 368 -12.09 35.65 11.01
N SER A 369 -10.97 36.23 11.45
CA SER A 369 -10.90 36.97 12.72
C SER A 369 -11.12 38.48 12.63
N THR A 370 -11.45 39.06 11.48
CA THR A 370 -11.57 40.53 11.36
C THR A 370 -12.69 40.95 10.43
N GLY A 371 -13.82 41.39 11.00
CA GLY A 371 -14.85 42.15 10.30
C GLY A 371 -16.19 42.09 11.00
N GLU A 372 -16.70 43.22 11.50
CA GLU A 372 -18.15 43.40 11.63
C GLU A 372 -18.73 43.33 10.22
N SER A 373 -19.79 42.54 10.02
CA SER A 373 -20.48 42.48 8.73
C SER A 373 -21.16 43.83 8.51
N ASP A 374 -20.52 44.72 7.77
CA ASP A 374 -21.18 45.95 7.39
C ASP A 374 -22.27 45.59 6.39
N SER A 375 -23.52 45.69 6.86
CA SER A 375 -24.72 45.07 6.27
C SER A 375 -25.08 45.58 4.85
N ASN A 376 -24.26 46.47 4.26
CA ASN A 376 -24.54 47.15 3.00
C ASN A 376 -23.42 47.11 1.93
N ALA A 377 -22.38 46.27 2.04
CA ALA A 377 -21.29 46.31 1.05
C ALA A 377 -20.89 44.92 0.50
N TYR A 378 -21.53 44.50 -0.60
CA TYR A 378 -20.87 43.61 -1.58
C TYR A 378 -19.76 44.38 -2.31
N GLN A 379 -18.75 44.83 -1.57
CA GLN A 379 -17.58 45.54 -2.10
C GLN A 379 -16.35 44.65 -1.98
N ALA A 380 -15.60 44.50 -3.07
CA ALA A 380 -14.42 43.64 -3.10
C ALA A 380 -13.45 44.01 -1.97
N GLY A 381 -12.96 43.02 -1.23
CA GLY A 381 -12.08 43.21 -0.07
C GLY A 381 -12.78 43.49 1.25
N HIS A 382 -14.11 43.47 1.33
CA HIS A 382 -14.85 43.60 2.60
C HIS A 382 -15.28 42.22 3.12
N TYR A 383 -15.25 42.05 4.44
CA TYR A 383 -15.73 40.83 5.07
C TYR A 383 -17.26 40.79 5.03
N ILE A 384 -17.80 39.71 4.47
CA ILE A 384 -19.24 39.49 4.40
C ILE A 384 -19.59 38.17 5.08
N SER A 385 -20.78 38.14 5.68
CA SER A 385 -21.43 36.93 6.18
C SER A 385 -22.82 36.88 5.57
N ASN A 386 -23.04 35.91 4.68
CA ASN A 386 -24.33 35.71 4.04
C ASN A 386 -24.95 34.39 4.49
N ALA A 387 -25.94 34.48 5.37
CA ALA A 387 -26.67 33.33 5.90
C ALA A 387 -27.47 32.56 4.83
N LYS A 388 -27.95 33.23 3.76
CA LYS A 388 -28.71 32.58 2.67
C LYS A 388 -27.85 31.56 1.92
N PHE A 389 -26.55 31.83 1.77
CA PHE A 389 -25.62 30.95 1.04
C PHE A 389 -24.63 30.23 1.96
N GLY A 390 -24.66 30.48 3.27
CA GLY A 390 -23.71 29.90 4.23
C GLY A 390 -22.25 30.29 3.95
N VAL A 391 -22.03 31.48 3.40
CA VAL A 391 -20.70 31.96 2.99
C VAL A 391 -20.23 33.06 3.93
N GLN A 392 -19.04 32.86 4.50
CA GLN A 392 -18.34 33.86 5.32
C GLN A 392 -16.92 34.04 4.78
N GLY A 393 -16.51 35.29 4.57
CA GLY A 393 -15.17 35.60 4.09
C GLY A 393 -15.08 36.96 3.42
N TRP A 394 -13.91 37.24 2.85
CA TRP A 394 -13.62 38.51 2.18
C TRP A 394 -14.18 38.47 0.76
N TYR A 395 -15.19 39.30 0.48
CA TYR A 395 -15.87 39.34 -0.81
C TYR A 395 -14.90 39.68 -1.95
N LEU A 396 -15.01 38.96 -3.07
CA LEU A 396 -14.28 39.23 -4.30
C LEU A 396 -15.21 39.80 -5.36
N PHE A 397 -16.19 38.99 -5.78
CA PHE A 397 -17.21 39.32 -6.75
C PHE A 397 -18.40 38.37 -6.56
N SER A 398 -19.53 38.62 -7.23
CA SER A 398 -20.68 37.71 -7.25
C SER A 398 -20.95 37.20 -8.65
N ILE A 399 -21.44 35.97 -8.73
CA ILE A 399 -22.02 35.42 -9.96
C ILE A 399 -23.51 35.22 -9.68
N ALA A 400 -24.36 35.97 -10.41
CA ALA A 400 -25.78 36.12 -10.06
C ALA A 400 -25.92 36.56 -8.58
N ASP A 401 -26.68 35.83 -7.77
CA ASP A 401 -26.87 36.12 -6.35
C ASP A 401 -25.77 35.57 -5.44
N TYR A 402 -24.86 34.72 -5.94
CA TYR A 402 -23.90 34.00 -5.10
C TYR A 402 -22.62 34.81 -4.85
N PRO A 403 -22.30 35.15 -3.59
CA PRO A 403 -21.03 35.80 -3.24
C PRO A 403 -19.86 34.83 -3.32
N ILE A 404 -18.82 35.22 -4.06
CA ILE A 404 -17.53 34.55 -4.04
C ILE A 404 -16.62 35.30 -3.08
N VAL A 405 -16.04 34.56 -2.14
CA VAL A 405 -15.22 35.11 -1.06
C VAL A 405 -13.88 34.38 -0.95
N ILE A 406 -12.86 35.08 -0.45
CA ILE A 406 -11.69 34.45 0.15
C ILE A 406 -12.10 33.99 1.54
N LYS A 407 -12.07 32.68 1.75
CA LYS A 407 -12.37 32.03 3.03
C LYS A 407 -11.27 31.05 3.37
N SER A 408 -11.20 30.68 4.65
CA SER A 408 -10.45 29.49 5.04
C SER A 408 -11.13 28.24 4.45
N TYR A 409 -10.32 27.28 4.03
CA TYR A 409 -10.78 26.04 3.40
C TYR A 409 -10.97 24.90 4.43
N GLU A 410 -11.35 25.22 5.66
CA GLU A 410 -11.68 24.23 6.68
C GLU A 410 -12.70 23.20 6.15
N GLY A 411 -12.41 21.92 6.35
CA GLY A 411 -13.24 20.80 5.88
C GLY A 411 -13.15 20.51 4.37
N SER A 412 -12.62 21.40 3.54
CA SER A 412 -12.48 21.16 2.10
C SER A 412 -11.35 20.18 1.78
N VAL A 413 -11.50 19.41 0.71
CA VAL A 413 -10.47 18.46 0.21
C VAL A 413 -9.90 18.89 -1.13
N LEU A 414 -10.75 19.35 -2.07
CA LEU A 414 -10.34 19.68 -3.42
C LEU A 414 -9.26 20.78 -3.49
N PRO A 415 -9.40 21.92 -2.76
CA PRO A 415 -8.38 22.97 -2.75
C PRO A 415 -7.01 22.47 -2.30
N PHE A 416 -6.97 21.53 -1.35
CA PHE A 416 -5.72 20.97 -0.81
C PHE A 416 -5.05 19.98 -1.74
N ILE A 417 -5.83 19.17 -2.47
CA ILE A 417 -5.27 18.29 -3.50
C ILE A 417 -4.67 19.15 -4.61
N VAL A 418 -5.38 20.20 -5.05
CA VAL A 418 -4.86 21.12 -6.08
C VAL A 418 -3.63 21.86 -5.57
N ALA A 419 -3.65 22.36 -4.32
CA ALA A 419 -2.49 22.98 -3.70
C ALA A 419 -1.30 22.01 -3.68
N GLY A 420 -1.49 20.77 -3.23
CA GLY A 420 -0.43 19.77 -3.20
C GLY A 420 0.13 19.41 -4.58
N ILE A 421 -0.72 19.39 -5.61
CA ILE A 421 -0.26 19.24 -7.01
C ILE A 421 0.62 20.43 -7.40
N ILE A 422 0.16 21.66 -7.16
CA ILE A 422 0.93 22.87 -7.48
C ILE A 422 2.27 22.83 -6.78
N VAL A 423 2.31 22.57 -5.47
CA VAL A 423 3.56 22.45 -4.70
C VAL A 423 4.51 21.45 -5.34
N ALA A 424 4.04 20.24 -5.65
CA ALA A 424 4.89 19.17 -6.14
C ALA A 424 5.48 19.42 -7.54
N TYR A 425 4.80 20.21 -8.38
CA TYR A 425 5.30 20.60 -9.70
C TYR A 425 6.08 21.92 -9.67
N LEU A 426 5.58 22.90 -8.93
CA LEU A 426 6.18 24.22 -8.81
C LEU A 426 7.54 24.15 -8.12
N ASP A 427 7.69 23.34 -7.06
CA ASP A 427 8.98 23.09 -6.41
C ASP A 427 10.04 22.59 -7.40
N LYS A 428 9.67 21.60 -8.22
CA LYS A 428 10.56 21.06 -9.26
C LYS A 428 10.86 22.08 -10.36
N TRP A 429 9.88 22.89 -10.73
CA TRP A 429 10.04 23.91 -11.77
C TRP A 429 10.92 25.07 -11.31
N VAL A 430 10.69 25.60 -10.10
CA VAL A 430 11.56 26.63 -9.50
C VAL A 430 12.99 26.11 -9.38
N LYS A 431 13.15 24.81 -9.08
CA LYS A 431 14.46 24.16 -9.07
C LYS A 431 15.20 24.16 -10.41
N THR A 432 14.51 24.14 -11.55
CA THR A 432 15.21 24.01 -12.84
C THR A 432 15.91 25.30 -13.28
N TRP A 433 15.46 26.47 -12.83
CA TRP A 433 15.97 27.75 -13.31
C TRP A 433 16.66 28.60 -12.22
N MET A 434 16.46 28.28 -10.94
CA MET A 434 17.01 29.09 -9.85
C MET A 434 18.49 28.76 -9.56
N PRO A 435 19.38 29.78 -9.47
CA PRO A 435 20.77 29.59 -9.07
C PRO A 435 20.91 28.96 -7.67
N SER A 436 21.94 28.14 -7.47
CA SER A 436 22.15 27.38 -6.21
C SER A 436 22.28 28.25 -4.96
N SER A 437 22.82 29.47 -5.07
CA SER A 437 22.93 30.41 -3.95
C SER A 437 21.58 30.97 -3.48
N LEU A 438 20.63 31.15 -4.41
CA LEU A 438 19.28 31.62 -4.11
C LEU A 438 18.32 30.48 -3.81
N ASP A 439 18.60 29.28 -4.31
CA ASP A 439 17.82 28.07 -4.08
C ASP A 439 17.51 27.87 -2.59
N VAL A 440 18.57 27.79 -1.78
CA VAL A 440 18.53 27.44 -0.36
C VAL A 440 17.58 28.34 0.42
N VAL A 441 17.42 29.58 0.00
CA VAL A 441 16.64 30.61 0.72
C VAL A 441 15.27 30.84 0.07
N PHE A 442 15.21 31.00 -1.25
CA PHE A 442 14.02 31.54 -1.94
C PHE A 442 13.10 30.49 -2.55
N ARG A 443 13.54 29.23 -2.75
CA ARG A 443 12.72 28.22 -3.46
C ARG A 443 11.40 28.00 -2.76
N TYR A 444 11.46 27.65 -1.49
CA TYR A 444 10.26 27.37 -0.72
C TYR A 444 9.42 28.63 -0.46
N GLY A 445 10.05 29.81 -0.36
CA GLY A 445 9.34 31.09 -0.25
C GLY A 445 8.47 31.37 -1.48
N ILE A 446 9.04 31.24 -2.68
CA ILE A 446 8.30 31.42 -3.95
C ILE A 446 7.20 30.37 -4.08
N VAL A 447 7.51 29.09 -3.83
CA VAL A 447 6.53 28.00 -3.91
C VAL A 447 5.35 28.27 -2.97
N LEU A 448 5.60 28.72 -1.74
CA LEU A 448 4.57 29.01 -0.75
C LEU A 448 3.71 30.20 -1.15
N ILE A 449 4.31 31.33 -1.52
CA ILE A 449 3.58 32.55 -1.90
C ILE A 449 2.72 32.28 -3.13
N VAL A 450 3.32 31.74 -4.19
CA VAL A 450 2.62 31.51 -5.46
C VAL A 450 1.49 30.52 -5.27
N THR A 451 1.72 29.40 -4.56
CA THR A 451 0.66 28.41 -4.33
C THR A 451 -0.48 28.98 -3.49
N THR A 452 -0.17 29.65 -2.38
CA THR A 452 -1.17 30.16 -1.44
C THR A 452 -2.04 31.24 -2.10
N LEU A 453 -1.42 32.20 -2.81
CA LEU A 453 -2.15 33.23 -3.55
C LEU A 453 -2.98 32.64 -4.70
N SER A 454 -2.43 31.67 -5.44
CA SER A 454 -3.16 31.01 -6.54
C SER A 454 -4.42 30.31 -6.04
N ILE A 455 -4.35 29.66 -4.88
CA ILE A 455 -5.51 28.99 -4.27
C ILE A 455 -6.50 30.03 -3.73
N LEU A 456 -6.06 31.02 -2.94
CA LEU A 456 -6.98 31.98 -2.32
C LEU A 456 -7.70 32.88 -3.33
N LEU A 457 -7.00 33.36 -4.36
CA LEU A 457 -7.53 34.37 -5.28
C LEU A 457 -8.21 33.79 -6.51
N PHE A 458 -7.83 32.59 -6.95
CA PHE A 458 -8.30 32.05 -8.23
C PHE A 458 -8.90 30.64 -8.09
N LEU A 459 -8.08 29.65 -7.74
CA LEU A 459 -8.47 28.25 -7.85
C LEU A 459 -9.46 27.84 -6.75
N GLY A 460 -9.31 28.34 -5.54
CA GLY A 460 -10.24 28.09 -4.44
C GLY A 460 -11.63 28.71 -4.70
N PRO A 461 -11.74 29.98 -5.11
CA PRO A 461 -12.97 30.55 -5.63
C PRO A 461 -13.62 29.74 -6.77
N LEU A 462 -12.83 29.30 -7.75
CA LEU A 462 -13.31 28.46 -8.85
C LEU A 462 -13.83 27.09 -8.36
N LEU A 463 -13.12 26.45 -7.44
CA LEU A 463 -13.54 25.18 -6.84
C LEU A 463 -14.79 25.36 -5.99
N SER A 464 -14.94 26.50 -5.30
CA SER A 464 -16.15 26.81 -4.54
C SER A 464 -17.40 26.96 -5.41
N LEU A 465 -17.25 27.36 -6.68
CA LEU A 465 -18.35 27.36 -7.66
C LEU A 465 -18.77 25.93 -8.03
N ILE A 466 -17.82 25.01 -8.14
CA ILE A 466 -18.10 23.59 -8.37
C ILE A 466 -18.83 23.02 -7.15
N GLU A 467 -18.35 23.31 -5.94
CA GLU A 467 -19.01 22.92 -4.68
C GLU A 467 -20.42 23.52 -4.58
N TYR A 468 -20.61 24.79 -4.94
CA TYR A 468 -21.92 25.44 -4.99
C TYR A 468 -22.85 24.79 -6.02
N GLY A 469 -22.37 24.52 -7.24
CA GLY A 469 -23.15 23.81 -8.26
C GLY A 469 -23.58 22.41 -7.79
N MET A 470 -22.69 21.71 -7.07
CA MET A 470 -23.02 20.45 -6.42
C MET A 470 -24.07 20.64 -5.30
N ALA A 471 -24.00 21.71 -4.53
CA ALA A 471 -24.98 22.06 -3.49
C ALA A 471 -26.38 22.24 -4.11
N GLN A 472 -26.47 23.06 -5.15
CA GLN A 472 -27.72 23.32 -5.86
C GLN A 472 -28.29 22.05 -6.49
N PHE A 473 -27.43 21.19 -7.03
CA PHE A 473 -27.85 19.89 -7.54
C PHE A 473 -28.41 18.97 -6.44
N ILE A 474 -27.82 19.00 -5.25
CA ILE A 474 -28.31 18.23 -4.10
C ILE A 474 -29.67 18.77 -3.64
N PHE A 475 -29.84 20.10 -3.54
CA PHE A 475 -31.12 20.71 -3.20
C PHE A 475 -32.20 20.39 -4.23
N LEU A 476 -31.89 20.44 -5.52
CA LEU A 476 -32.81 20.04 -6.60
C LEU A 476 -33.27 18.58 -6.46
N ILE A 477 -32.37 17.69 -6.04
CA ILE A 477 -32.69 16.29 -5.79
C ILE A 477 -33.51 16.17 -4.51
N GLU A 478 -33.21 16.94 -3.46
CA GLU A 478 -33.92 16.91 -2.18
C GLU A 478 -35.40 17.27 -2.30
N ASP A 479 -35.75 18.20 -3.19
CA ASP A 479 -37.13 18.62 -3.46
C ASP A 479 -37.98 17.57 -4.21
N LEU A 480 -37.37 16.46 -4.66
CA LEU A 480 -38.12 15.41 -5.35
C LEU A 480 -39.11 14.69 -4.42
N PRO A 481 -40.36 14.49 -4.86
CA PRO A 481 -41.42 13.98 -3.99
C PRO A 481 -41.20 12.51 -3.58
N ILE A 482 -41.88 12.10 -2.49
CA ILE A 482 -41.95 10.70 -2.02
C ILE A 482 -40.55 10.15 -1.65
N GLY A 483 -39.59 11.01 -1.29
CA GLY A 483 -38.23 10.58 -0.93
C GLY A 483 -37.41 10.06 -2.11
N LEU A 484 -37.84 10.29 -3.36
CA LEU A 484 -37.11 9.89 -4.56
C LEU A 484 -35.74 10.55 -4.63
N GLY A 485 -35.63 11.77 -4.11
CA GLY A 485 -34.36 12.47 -3.94
C GLY A 485 -33.34 11.70 -3.12
N VAL A 486 -33.77 11.33 -1.91
CA VAL A 486 -32.98 10.54 -0.95
C VAL A 486 -32.62 9.18 -1.54
N ALA A 487 -33.51 8.58 -2.33
CA ALA A 487 -33.28 7.31 -3.01
C ALA A 487 -32.14 7.38 -4.04
N ILE A 488 -32.19 8.38 -4.93
CA ILE A 488 -31.15 8.60 -5.94
C ILE A 488 -29.82 8.88 -5.24
N PHE A 489 -29.83 9.73 -4.23
CA PHE A 489 -28.65 10.09 -3.46
C PHE A 489 -28.03 8.87 -2.76
N ALA A 490 -28.82 8.10 -2.01
CA ALA A 490 -28.36 6.90 -1.30
C ALA A 490 -27.82 5.82 -2.25
N PHE A 491 -28.43 5.67 -3.43
CA PHE A 491 -27.95 4.77 -4.48
C PHE A 491 -26.58 5.19 -5.04
N LEU A 492 -26.39 6.49 -5.27
CA LEU A 492 -25.16 7.05 -5.86
C LEU A 492 -24.02 7.23 -4.85
N TRP A 493 -24.32 7.22 -3.55
CA TRP A 493 -23.34 7.47 -2.49
C TRP A 493 -22.10 6.58 -2.61
N GLN A 494 -22.26 5.26 -2.75
CA GLN A 494 -21.13 4.34 -2.79
C GLN A 494 -20.33 4.40 -4.11
N PRO A 495 -20.96 4.61 -5.29
CA PRO A 495 -20.25 5.03 -6.49
C PRO A 495 -19.40 6.29 -6.29
N LEU A 496 -19.87 7.30 -5.54
CA LEU A 496 -19.07 8.50 -5.21
C LEU A 496 -17.93 8.21 -4.22
N VAL A 497 -18.08 7.19 -3.36
CA VAL A 497 -16.98 6.70 -2.51
C VAL A 497 -15.83 6.16 -3.36
N LEU A 498 -16.12 5.45 -4.46
CA LEU A 498 -15.10 4.94 -5.38
C LEU A 498 -14.27 6.05 -6.05
N THR A 499 -14.86 7.22 -6.26
CA THR A 499 -14.19 8.36 -6.91
C THR A 499 -13.56 9.33 -5.92
N GLY A 500 -13.85 9.22 -4.62
CA GLY A 500 -13.43 10.17 -3.58
C GLY A 500 -14.26 11.46 -3.52
N VAL A 501 -15.14 11.70 -4.51
CA VAL A 501 -15.95 12.94 -4.62
C VAL A 501 -16.99 13.06 -3.49
N HIS A 502 -17.38 11.94 -2.87
CA HIS A 502 -18.31 11.90 -1.74
C HIS A 502 -17.91 12.84 -0.57
N VAL A 503 -16.62 13.11 -0.36
CA VAL A 503 -16.18 14.04 0.69
C VAL A 503 -16.56 15.49 0.36
N ALA A 504 -16.43 15.91 -0.90
CA ALA A 504 -16.88 17.24 -1.32
C ALA A 504 -18.42 17.37 -1.22
N VAL A 505 -19.13 16.30 -1.61
CA VAL A 505 -20.59 16.22 -1.51
C VAL A 505 -21.08 16.35 -0.07
N ILE A 506 -20.49 15.63 0.89
CA ILE A 506 -20.94 15.68 2.28
C ILE A 506 -20.64 17.02 2.95
N MET A 507 -19.50 17.65 2.63
CA MET A 507 -19.16 18.96 3.19
C MET A 507 -20.12 20.04 2.71
N THR A 508 -20.56 19.93 1.46
CA THR A 508 -21.58 20.81 0.89
C THR A 508 -22.91 20.71 1.65
N ILE A 509 -23.28 19.50 2.08
CA ILE A 509 -24.49 19.26 2.90
C ILE A 509 -24.27 19.71 4.35
N MET A 510 -23.05 19.62 4.87
CA MET A 510 -22.70 20.00 6.25
C MET A 510 -22.79 21.51 6.50
N ILE A 511 -22.52 22.35 5.50
CA ILE A 511 -22.53 23.82 5.66
C ILE A 511 -23.89 24.35 6.17
N PRO A 512 -25.03 24.12 5.48
CA PRO A 512 -26.35 24.52 5.99
C PRO A 512 -26.73 23.76 7.27
N PHE A 513 -26.26 22.52 7.41
CA PHE A 513 -26.52 21.71 8.58
C PHE A 513 -25.89 22.29 9.87
N TYR A 514 -24.70 22.86 9.78
CA TYR A 514 -24.09 23.58 10.92
C TYR A 514 -24.82 24.86 11.30
N THR A 515 -25.60 25.43 10.38
CA THR A 515 -26.50 26.56 10.69
C THR A 515 -27.83 26.12 11.28
N GLY A 516 -27.97 24.84 11.63
CA GLY A 516 -29.15 24.27 12.29
C GLY A 516 -30.23 23.75 11.34
N ILE A 517 -29.95 23.62 10.03
CA ILE A 517 -30.90 23.11 9.04
C ILE A 517 -30.81 21.58 8.98
N PRO A 518 -31.84 20.81 9.40
CA PRO A 518 -31.80 19.35 9.36
C PRO A 518 -31.66 18.82 7.93
N SER A 519 -31.06 17.64 7.75
CA SER A 519 -30.81 17.07 6.42
C SER A 519 -31.24 15.60 6.29
N LEU A 520 -31.99 15.31 5.22
CA LEU A 520 -32.33 13.95 4.78
C LEU A 520 -31.18 13.30 4.00
N MET A 521 -30.38 14.09 3.30
CA MET A 521 -29.25 13.58 2.51
C MET A 521 -28.18 12.93 3.38
N LEU A 522 -27.95 13.45 4.59
CA LEU A 522 -27.06 12.82 5.57
C LEU A 522 -27.55 11.42 5.95
N THR A 523 -28.86 11.24 6.15
CA THR A 523 -29.45 9.91 6.35
C THR A 523 -29.23 9.02 5.12
N GLY A 524 -29.43 9.55 3.92
CA GLY A 524 -29.17 8.84 2.66
C GLY A 524 -27.73 8.35 2.52
N SER A 525 -26.74 9.16 2.91
CA SER A 525 -25.32 8.78 2.91
C SER A 525 -25.06 7.56 3.82
N ALA A 526 -25.64 7.58 5.02
CA ALA A 526 -25.52 6.48 5.97
C ALA A 526 -26.19 5.20 5.42
N LEU A 527 -27.36 5.31 4.79
CA LEU A 527 -28.04 4.16 4.17
C LEU A 527 -27.21 3.52 3.06
N GLY A 528 -26.47 4.33 2.29
CA GLY A 528 -25.47 3.85 1.34
C GLY A 528 -24.45 2.93 1.99
N VAL A 529 -23.96 3.29 3.18
CA VAL A 529 -22.98 2.50 3.94
C VAL A 529 -23.59 1.18 4.41
N TRP A 530 -24.74 1.25 5.08
CA TRP A 530 -25.42 0.09 5.62
C TRP A 530 -25.91 -0.89 4.54
N GLY A 531 -26.26 -0.39 3.36
CA GLY A 531 -26.56 -1.22 2.19
C GLY A 531 -25.36 -2.04 1.71
N GLN A 532 -24.15 -1.49 1.74
CA GLN A 532 -22.92 -2.25 1.40
C GLN A 532 -22.52 -3.23 2.50
N VAL A 533 -22.73 -2.88 3.76
CA VAL A 533 -22.57 -3.82 4.88
C VAL A 533 -23.50 -5.02 4.69
N GLY A 534 -24.79 -4.77 4.41
CA GLY A 534 -25.74 -5.80 4.07
C GLY A 534 -25.31 -6.64 2.85
N ALA A 535 -24.87 -5.99 1.78
CA ALA A 535 -24.41 -6.69 0.59
C ALA A 535 -23.21 -7.64 0.86
N GLY A 536 -22.24 -7.19 1.66
CA GLY A 536 -21.13 -8.03 2.10
C GLY A 536 -21.59 -9.19 2.97
N LEU A 537 -22.51 -8.97 3.91
CA LEU A 537 -23.13 -10.04 4.71
C LEU A 537 -23.83 -11.07 3.81
N GLY A 538 -24.59 -10.63 2.81
CA GLY A 538 -25.24 -11.51 1.84
C GLY A 538 -24.25 -12.39 1.07
N VAL A 539 -23.10 -11.83 0.67
CA VAL A 539 -21.99 -12.61 0.10
C VAL A 539 -21.44 -13.61 1.12
N GLY A 540 -21.22 -13.20 2.37
CA GLY A 540 -20.71 -14.04 3.46
C GLY A 540 -21.62 -15.22 3.84
N LEU A 541 -22.94 -15.06 3.70
CA LEU A 541 -23.94 -16.12 3.91
C LEU A 541 -23.90 -17.18 2.81
N VAL A 542 -23.75 -16.76 1.55
CA VAL A 542 -23.84 -17.65 0.39
C VAL A 542 -22.49 -18.28 0.03
N THR A 543 -21.39 -17.58 0.29
CA THR A 543 -20.06 -18.05 -0.12
C THR A 543 -19.64 -19.31 0.65
N LYS A 544 -19.09 -20.25 -0.10
CA LYS A 544 -18.42 -21.45 0.44
C LYS A 544 -16.90 -21.28 0.52
N ASN A 545 -16.36 -20.22 -0.09
CA ASN A 545 -14.95 -19.90 -0.05
C ASN A 545 -14.59 -19.31 1.32
N LYS A 546 -13.79 -20.04 2.10
CA LYS A 546 -13.39 -19.62 3.45
C LYS A 546 -12.57 -18.33 3.46
N ASN A 547 -11.75 -18.10 2.43
CA ASN A 547 -10.95 -16.88 2.31
C ASN A 547 -11.84 -15.67 2.06
N LEU A 548 -12.81 -15.78 1.14
CA LEU A 548 -13.78 -14.71 0.90
C LEU A 548 -14.66 -14.46 2.13
N LYS A 549 -15.08 -15.53 2.82
CA LYS A 549 -15.84 -15.44 4.06
C LYS A 549 -15.08 -14.73 5.18
N SER A 550 -13.79 -15.06 5.34
CA SER A 550 -12.89 -14.36 6.27
C SER A 550 -12.72 -12.89 5.91
N ALA A 551 -12.56 -12.57 4.61
CA ALA A 551 -12.49 -11.19 4.13
C ALA A 551 -13.76 -10.39 4.45
N VAL A 552 -14.95 -11.00 4.31
CA VAL A 552 -16.21 -10.37 4.74
C VAL A 552 -16.16 -10.02 6.21
N TYR A 553 -15.90 -10.99 7.09
CA TYR A 553 -15.89 -10.75 8.53
C TYR A 553 -14.82 -9.75 8.97
N GLY A 554 -13.65 -9.76 8.31
CA GLY A 554 -12.59 -8.80 8.57
C GLY A 554 -12.94 -7.36 8.16
N ALA A 555 -13.82 -7.18 7.16
CA ALA A 555 -14.24 -5.88 6.67
C ALA A 555 -15.46 -5.28 7.43
N LEU A 556 -16.23 -6.11 8.14
CA LEU A 556 -17.44 -5.65 8.87
C LEU A 556 -17.17 -4.56 9.91
N PRO A 557 -16.13 -4.63 10.77
CA PRO A 557 -15.89 -3.60 11.77
C PRO A 557 -15.74 -2.21 11.15
N GLY A 558 -15.02 -2.07 10.03
CA GLY A 558 -14.91 -0.79 9.32
C GLY A 558 -16.28 -0.27 8.86
N GLY A 559 -17.09 -1.14 8.25
CA GLY A 559 -18.44 -0.78 7.79
C GLY A 559 -19.38 -0.36 8.91
N LEU A 560 -19.30 -1.00 10.08
CA LEU A 560 -20.08 -0.61 11.27
C LEU A 560 -19.76 0.82 11.75
N PHE A 561 -18.53 1.27 11.54
CA PHE A 561 -18.08 2.63 11.88
C PHE A 561 -18.19 3.62 10.71
N GLY A 562 -18.90 3.26 9.63
CA GLY A 562 -19.16 4.15 8.51
C GLY A 562 -18.11 4.11 7.39
N ILE A 563 -17.14 3.19 7.45
CA ILE A 563 -16.01 3.10 6.51
C ILE A 563 -16.24 1.91 5.58
N THR A 564 -16.62 2.19 4.34
CA THR A 564 -17.05 1.15 3.40
C THR A 564 -15.94 0.63 2.49
N GLU A 565 -14.78 1.28 2.45
CA GLU A 565 -13.69 0.93 1.55
C GLU A 565 -13.20 -0.52 1.73
N PRO A 566 -13.00 -1.06 2.96
CA PRO A 566 -12.59 -2.44 3.14
C PRO A 566 -13.61 -3.45 2.58
N ILE A 567 -14.90 -3.19 2.75
CA ILE A 567 -15.96 -4.11 2.30
C ILE A 567 -16.23 -3.97 0.80
N ILE A 568 -16.13 -2.76 0.25
CA ILE A 568 -16.27 -2.49 -1.18
C ILE A 568 -15.14 -3.13 -1.95
N TYR A 569 -13.90 -2.76 -1.65
CA TYR A 569 -12.75 -3.23 -2.41
C TYR A 569 -12.39 -4.68 -2.10
N GLY A 570 -12.66 -5.14 -0.88
CA GLY A 570 -12.36 -6.51 -0.46
C GLY A 570 -13.41 -7.54 -0.89
N VAL A 571 -14.69 -7.14 -1.01
CA VAL A 571 -15.81 -8.09 -1.13
C VAL A 571 -16.77 -7.73 -2.26
N THR A 572 -17.44 -6.59 -2.19
CA THR A 572 -18.63 -6.35 -3.02
C THR A 572 -18.28 -5.91 -4.46
N LEU A 573 -17.28 -5.06 -4.63
CA LEU A 573 -16.86 -4.53 -5.94
C LEU A 573 -16.16 -5.58 -6.81
N PRO A 574 -15.22 -6.42 -6.31
CA PRO A 574 -14.60 -7.49 -7.12
C PRO A 574 -15.62 -8.45 -7.72
N LYS A 575 -16.76 -8.64 -7.04
CA LYS A 575 -17.85 -9.50 -7.50
C LYS A 575 -18.91 -8.75 -8.33
N GLY A 576 -18.85 -7.42 -8.38
CA GLY A 576 -19.67 -6.53 -9.21
C GLY A 576 -21.15 -6.46 -8.81
N LYS A 577 -21.88 -7.58 -8.93
CA LYS A 577 -23.31 -7.65 -8.61
C LYS A 577 -23.61 -7.31 -7.14
N PRO A 578 -22.88 -7.84 -6.14
CA PRO A 578 -23.16 -7.49 -4.75
C PRO A 578 -23.03 -6.00 -4.47
N PHE A 579 -22.03 -5.32 -5.06
CA PHE A 579 -21.89 -3.87 -4.94
C PHE A 579 -23.14 -3.14 -5.44
N LEU A 580 -23.63 -3.50 -6.64
CA LEU A 580 -24.85 -2.91 -7.19
C LEU A 580 -26.07 -3.21 -6.31
N MET A 581 -26.21 -4.42 -5.79
CA MET A 581 -27.32 -4.78 -4.90
C MET A 581 -27.31 -3.98 -3.60
N GLY A 582 -26.13 -3.68 -3.04
CA GLY A 582 -25.99 -2.78 -1.90
C GLY A 582 -26.45 -1.36 -2.22
N CYS A 583 -26.12 -0.83 -3.39
CA CYS A 583 -26.60 0.48 -3.85
C CYS A 583 -28.12 0.49 -4.05
N ILE A 584 -28.69 -0.56 -4.65
CA ILE A 584 -30.14 -0.69 -4.84
C ILE A 584 -30.86 -0.74 -3.50
N ALA A 585 -30.35 -1.52 -2.54
CA ALA A 585 -30.91 -1.57 -1.18
C ALA A 585 -30.89 -0.20 -0.50
N ALA A 586 -29.79 0.54 -0.63
CA ALA A 586 -29.68 1.91 -0.14
C ALA A 586 -30.69 2.85 -0.81
N GLY A 587 -30.90 2.75 -2.13
CA GLY A 587 -31.90 3.55 -2.84
C GLY A 587 -33.34 3.24 -2.39
N ILE A 588 -33.71 1.96 -2.30
CA ILE A 588 -35.05 1.56 -1.82
C ILE A 588 -35.30 2.05 -0.39
N THR A 589 -34.31 1.90 0.48
CA THR A 589 -34.42 2.42 1.86
C THR A 589 -34.34 3.94 1.95
N GLY A 590 -33.73 4.61 0.97
CA GLY A 590 -33.76 6.07 0.84
C GLY A 590 -35.18 6.59 0.60
N ILE A 591 -35.98 5.91 -0.24
CA ILE A 591 -37.42 6.22 -0.39
C ILE A 591 -38.11 6.14 0.98
N LEU A 592 -37.90 5.02 1.69
CA LEU A 592 -38.50 4.81 3.01
C LEU A 592 -38.10 5.90 4.02
N ALA A 593 -36.82 6.28 4.06
CA ALA A 593 -36.33 7.34 4.93
C ALA A 593 -36.88 8.73 4.57
N GLY A 594 -37.06 9.02 3.27
CA GLY A 594 -37.70 10.25 2.81
C GLY A 594 -39.19 10.31 3.14
N VAL A 595 -39.93 9.21 2.96
CA VAL A 595 -41.36 9.14 3.32
C VAL A 595 -41.58 9.25 4.83
N LEU A 596 -40.70 8.66 5.64
CA LEU A 596 -40.77 8.71 7.10
C LEU A 596 -40.14 9.98 7.70
N ASP A 597 -39.65 10.89 6.86
CA ASP A 597 -39.00 12.15 7.22
C ASP A 597 -37.87 11.99 8.27
N VAL A 598 -36.97 11.03 8.03
CA VAL A 598 -35.90 10.68 8.98
C VAL A 598 -34.71 11.62 8.79
N LYS A 599 -34.82 12.84 9.31
CA LYS A 599 -33.80 13.89 9.23
C LYS A 599 -32.74 13.75 10.31
N THR A 600 -31.49 13.96 9.93
CA THR A 600 -30.43 14.21 10.91
C THR A 600 -30.53 15.68 11.32
N GLU A 601 -30.47 15.97 12.62
CA GLU A 601 -30.70 17.32 13.19
C GLU A 601 -29.46 17.86 13.90
N VAL A 602 -28.62 16.99 14.46
CA VAL A 602 -27.43 17.40 15.23
C VAL A 602 -26.18 16.67 14.69
N PRO A 603 -25.03 17.35 14.58
CA PRO A 603 -23.78 16.70 14.18
C PRO A 603 -23.43 15.52 15.10
N ALA A 604 -23.22 14.35 14.51
CA ALA A 604 -22.87 13.12 15.22
C ALA A 604 -21.77 12.33 14.50
N GLY A 605 -21.24 11.31 15.19
CA GLY A 605 -20.28 10.37 14.61
C GLY A 605 -20.87 9.57 13.44
N GLN A 606 -20.02 8.87 12.68
CA GLN A 606 -20.44 8.06 11.54
C GLN A 606 -20.83 6.63 11.95
N GLY A 607 -21.39 5.86 11.01
CA GLY A 607 -21.71 4.44 11.22
C GLY A 607 -22.83 4.23 12.25
N ILE A 608 -22.58 3.39 13.25
CA ILE A 608 -23.53 3.11 14.34
C ILE A 608 -23.84 4.34 15.18
N PHE A 609 -22.89 5.28 15.28
CA PHE A 609 -23.03 6.48 16.10
C PHE A 609 -23.79 7.60 15.42
N ALA A 610 -24.07 7.48 14.12
CA ALA A 610 -24.90 8.45 13.39
C ALA A 610 -26.30 8.56 13.99
N ILE A 611 -26.75 7.55 14.75
CA ILE A 611 -28.02 7.59 15.47
C ILE A 611 -28.11 8.73 16.49
N LEU A 612 -26.97 9.16 17.05
CA LEU A 612 -26.94 10.26 18.02
C LEU A 612 -27.28 11.62 17.37
N GLY A 613 -27.24 11.70 16.04
CA GLY A 613 -27.60 12.92 15.31
C GLY A 613 -29.09 13.11 15.09
N TYR A 614 -29.93 12.17 15.52
CA TYR A 614 -31.39 12.25 15.44
C TYR A 614 -31.93 12.65 16.81
N VAL A 615 -32.78 13.67 16.85
CA VAL A 615 -33.35 14.18 18.09
C VAL A 615 -34.70 13.51 18.36
N GLY A 616 -34.88 13.08 19.60
CA GLY A 616 -36.11 12.40 20.04
C GLY A 616 -36.14 10.91 19.71
N PHE A 617 -36.70 10.15 20.65
CA PHE A 617 -36.74 8.68 20.59
C PHE A 617 -37.40 8.15 19.31
N LYS A 618 -38.47 8.82 18.84
CA LYS A 618 -39.17 8.44 17.61
C LYS A 618 -38.26 8.48 16.39
N HIS A 619 -37.54 9.58 16.16
CA HIS A 619 -36.66 9.72 15.01
C HIS A 619 -35.44 8.80 15.12
N GLN A 620 -34.91 8.58 16.32
CA GLN A 620 -33.86 7.59 16.56
C GLN A 620 -34.33 6.16 16.24
N ALA A 621 -35.52 5.77 16.67
CA ALA A 621 -36.08 4.45 16.38
C ALA A 621 -36.33 4.25 14.87
N LEU A 622 -36.88 5.27 14.19
CA LEU A 622 -37.05 5.24 12.74
C LEU A 622 -35.69 5.17 12.02
N ALA A 623 -34.68 5.88 12.53
CA ALA A 623 -33.31 5.84 12.02
C ALA A 623 -32.67 4.46 12.16
N VAL A 624 -32.92 3.71 13.25
CA VAL A 624 -32.53 2.29 13.36
C VAL A 624 -33.26 1.45 12.33
N LEU A 625 -34.58 1.61 12.25
CA LEU A 625 -35.45 0.81 11.38
C LEU A 625 -34.97 0.87 9.93
N VAL A 626 -34.79 2.07 9.37
CA VAL A 626 -34.36 2.21 7.96
C VAL A 626 -32.98 1.61 7.70
N ARG A 627 -32.07 1.64 8.68
CA ARG A 627 -30.74 1.02 8.59
C ARG A 627 -30.83 -0.50 8.63
N VAL A 628 -31.61 -1.06 9.54
CA VAL A 628 -31.85 -2.51 9.63
C VAL A 628 -32.48 -3.03 8.34
N VAL A 629 -33.46 -2.30 7.79
CA VAL A 629 -34.07 -2.63 6.50
C VAL A 629 -33.02 -2.56 5.37
N SER A 630 -32.12 -1.57 5.38
CA SER A 630 -31.07 -1.45 4.36
C SER A 630 -30.08 -2.62 4.40
N ILE A 631 -29.65 -3.01 5.60
CA ILE A 631 -28.82 -4.20 5.82
C ILE A 631 -29.57 -5.46 5.35
N GLY A 632 -30.83 -5.62 5.75
CA GLY A 632 -31.67 -6.76 5.41
C GLY A 632 -31.87 -6.90 3.90
N LEU A 633 -32.25 -5.82 3.21
CA LEU A 633 -32.42 -5.80 1.76
C LEU A 633 -31.09 -6.02 1.04
N GLY A 634 -30.00 -5.38 1.47
CA GLY A 634 -28.67 -5.59 0.90
C GLY A 634 -28.22 -7.05 1.01
N THR A 635 -28.48 -7.66 2.18
CA THR A 635 -28.20 -9.07 2.46
C THR A 635 -29.04 -9.99 1.57
N LEU A 636 -30.35 -9.77 1.52
CA LEU A 636 -31.28 -10.58 0.72
C LEU A 636 -30.97 -10.51 -0.77
N LEU A 637 -30.89 -9.29 -1.32
CA LEU A 637 -30.63 -9.07 -2.75
C LEU A 637 -29.27 -9.65 -3.15
N SER A 638 -28.24 -9.45 -2.33
CA SER A 638 -26.92 -10.02 -2.59
C SER A 638 -26.92 -11.54 -2.45
N ALA A 639 -27.60 -12.11 -1.46
CA ALA A 639 -27.68 -13.57 -1.29
C ALA A 639 -28.40 -14.25 -2.47
N VAL A 640 -29.46 -13.63 -3.01
CA VAL A 640 -30.21 -14.18 -4.15
C VAL A 640 -29.43 -14.07 -5.46
N THR A 641 -28.71 -12.96 -5.66
CA THR A 641 -28.04 -12.67 -6.93
C THR A 641 -26.60 -13.15 -7.02
N TYR A 642 -25.90 -13.26 -5.89
CA TYR A 642 -24.52 -13.71 -5.82
C TYR A 642 -24.42 -15.20 -6.16
N ARG A 643 -23.44 -15.51 -7.01
CA ARG A 643 -23.07 -16.89 -7.38
C ARG A 643 -21.56 -16.98 -7.28
N GLU A 644 -21.07 -17.95 -6.51
CA GLU A 644 -19.62 -18.16 -6.30
C GLU A 644 -18.88 -18.41 -7.61
N ARG A 645 -19.48 -19.24 -8.47
CA ARG A 645 -18.95 -19.61 -9.79
C ARG A 645 -19.96 -19.42 -10.89
N LEU A 646 -19.45 -19.28 -12.10
CA LEU A 646 -20.23 -19.26 -13.32
C LEU A 646 -20.81 -20.67 -13.56
N LYS A 647 -22.02 -20.76 -14.12
CA LYS A 647 -22.54 -22.05 -14.62
C LYS A 647 -21.87 -22.34 -15.95
N GLU A 648 -21.07 -23.39 -15.99
CA GLU A 648 -20.15 -23.75 -17.06
C GLU A 648 -20.89 -23.92 -18.39
N ASP A 649 -21.99 -24.68 -18.38
CA ASP A 649 -22.85 -24.93 -19.54
C ASP A 649 -23.50 -23.65 -20.08
N ARG A 650 -24.06 -22.82 -19.20
CA ARG A 650 -24.71 -21.56 -19.58
C ARG A 650 -23.69 -20.56 -20.12
N TYR A 651 -22.49 -20.53 -19.54
CA TYR A 651 -21.44 -19.61 -19.95
C TYR A 651 -20.90 -19.98 -21.32
N SER A 652 -20.57 -21.26 -21.55
CA SER A 652 -20.14 -21.79 -22.85
C SER A 652 -21.14 -21.45 -23.96
N ARG A 653 -22.43 -21.75 -23.74
CA ARG A 653 -23.49 -21.42 -24.72
C ARG A 653 -23.60 -19.92 -25.02
N ASN A 654 -23.32 -19.06 -24.04
CA ASN A 654 -23.35 -17.62 -24.28
C ASN A 654 -22.14 -17.15 -25.12
N VAL A 655 -20.98 -17.77 -24.93
CA VAL A 655 -19.79 -17.56 -25.79
C VAL A 655 -20.13 -18.02 -27.20
N THR A 656 -20.62 -19.26 -27.36
CA THR A 656 -21.06 -19.83 -28.63
C THR A 656 -22.07 -18.94 -29.33
N ARG A 657 -23.13 -18.49 -28.64
CA ARG A 657 -24.14 -17.60 -29.22
C ARG A 657 -23.56 -16.27 -29.71
N LYS A 658 -22.62 -15.67 -28.97
CA LYS A 658 -21.95 -14.43 -29.38
C LYS A 658 -21.04 -14.65 -30.58
N LEU A 659 -20.38 -15.80 -30.65
CA LEU A 659 -19.51 -16.17 -31.77
C LEU A 659 -20.33 -16.47 -33.02
N LYS A 660 -21.43 -17.24 -32.91
CA LYS A 660 -22.37 -17.47 -34.02
C LYS A 660 -22.94 -16.17 -34.59
N LYS A 661 -23.40 -15.25 -33.73
CA LYS A 661 -23.87 -13.92 -34.16
C LYS A 661 -22.80 -13.06 -34.84
N LEU A 662 -21.54 -13.31 -34.53
CA LEU A 662 -20.41 -12.61 -35.15
C LEU A 662 -20.12 -13.21 -36.53
N ILE A 663 -20.05 -14.54 -36.62
CA ILE A 663 -19.87 -15.26 -37.89
C ILE A 663 -21.02 -14.94 -38.85
N GLU A 664 -22.27 -15.01 -38.39
CA GLU A 664 -23.47 -14.71 -39.18
C GLU A 664 -23.45 -13.32 -39.84
N LYS A 665 -22.86 -12.34 -39.15
CA LYS A 665 -22.74 -10.96 -39.66
C LYS A 665 -21.69 -10.79 -40.73
N VAL A 666 -20.69 -11.67 -40.78
CA VAL A 666 -19.57 -11.59 -41.72
C VAL A 666 -19.81 -12.54 -42.89
N ASN A 667 -20.12 -13.81 -42.61
CA ASN A 667 -20.38 -14.82 -43.63
C ASN A 667 -21.31 -15.91 -43.09
N LYS A 668 -22.51 -16.04 -43.69
CA LYS A 668 -23.51 -17.05 -43.30
C LYS A 668 -23.11 -18.48 -43.65
N GLU A 669 -22.32 -18.72 -44.70
CA GLU A 669 -21.87 -20.06 -45.09
C GLU A 669 -20.87 -20.64 -44.09
N LEU A 670 -19.97 -19.79 -43.57
CA LEU A 670 -19.06 -20.18 -42.48
C LEU A 670 -19.83 -20.58 -41.21
N LEU A 671 -20.98 -19.95 -40.94
CA LEU A 671 -21.81 -20.35 -39.82
C LEU A 671 -22.30 -21.79 -40.00
N VAL A 672 -22.76 -22.17 -41.19
CA VAL A 672 -23.22 -23.54 -41.48
C VAL A 672 -22.08 -24.54 -41.27
N LYS A 673 -20.88 -24.25 -41.78
CA LYS A 673 -19.68 -25.09 -41.63
C LYS A 673 -19.32 -25.38 -40.16
N TYR A 674 -19.36 -24.36 -39.30
CA TYR A 674 -18.89 -24.48 -37.91
C TYR A 674 -20.00 -24.68 -36.86
N ASN A 675 -21.27 -24.66 -37.26
CA ASN A 675 -22.40 -24.69 -36.32
C ASN A 675 -22.40 -25.95 -35.44
N GLU A 676 -22.14 -27.10 -36.05
CA GLU A 676 -22.12 -28.39 -35.36
C GLU A 676 -20.95 -28.50 -34.39
N ASN A 677 -19.73 -28.14 -34.82
CA ASN A 677 -18.54 -28.12 -33.98
C ASN A 677 -18.72 -27.22 -32.75
N LEU A 678 -19.31 -26.04 -32.93
CA LEU A 678 -19.61 -25.12 -31.83
C LEU A 678 -20.63 -25.69 -30.84
N ASN A 679 -21.65 -26.41 -31.33
CA ASN A 679 -22.60 -27.11 -30.46
C ASN A 679 -21.96 -28.29 -29.73
N ASN A 680 -21.03 -29.00 -30.38
CA ASN A 680 -20.31 -30.13 -29.79
C ASN A 680 -19.49 -29.69 -28.58
N ILE A 681 -18.79 -28.55 -28.65
CA ILE A 681 -18.09 -27.98 -27.49
C ILE A 681 -19.07 -27.73 -26.32
N ASP A 682 -20.23 -27.13 -26.60
CA ASP A 682 -21.23 -26.87 -25.56
C ASP A 682 -21.78 -28.16 -24.92
N GLN A 683 -21.88 -29.25 -25.70
CA GLN A 683 -22.24 -30.56 -25.18
C GLN A 683 -21.12 -31.22 -24.38
N GLU A 684 -19.86 -31.11 -24.81
CA GLU A 684 -18.71 -31.59 -24.05
C GLU A 684 -18.62 -30.90 -22.67
N VAL A 685 -18.77 -29.58 -22.63
CA VAL A 685 -18.85 -28.81 -21.38
C VAL A 685 -20.03 -29.28 -20.53
N LYS A 686 -21.21 -29.51 -21.13
CA LYS A 686 -22.39 -30.02 -20.41
C LYS A 686 -22.14 -31.41 -19.81
N ASN A 687 -21.48 -32.31 -20.55
CA ASN A 687 -21.18 -33.68 -20.14
C ASN A 687 -20.14 -33.70 -19.01
N SER A 688 -19.22 -32.73 -18.97
CA SER A 688 -18.22 -32.59 -17.90
C SER A 688 -18.78 -32.16 -16.53
N LYS A 689 -20.06 -31.77 -16.45
CA LYS A 689 -20.70 -31.21 -15.24
C LYS A 689 -20.51 -32.05 -13.98
N LYS A 690 -20.53 -33.38 -14.09
CA LYS A 690 -20.35 -34.29 -12.93
C LYS A 690 -18.94 -34.20 -12.35
N ILE A 691 -17.93 -34.21 -13.22
CA ILE A 691 -16.51 -34.11 -12.84
C ILE A 691 -16.23 -32.72 -12.25
N LEU A 692 -16.71 -31.65 -12.90
CA LEU A 692 -16.60 -30.27 -12.39
C LEU A 692 -17.28 -30.10 -11.01
N ALA A 693 -18.38 -30.79 -10.75
CA ALA A 693 -19.04 -30.77 -9.45
C ALA A 693 -18.22 -31.51 -8.37
N GLN A 694 -17.57 -32.62 -8.71
CA GLN A 694 -16.65 -33.34 -7.82
C GLN A 694 -15.40 -32.50 -7.53
N TYR A 695 -14.78 -31.92 -8.56
CA TYR A 695 -13.64 -31.02 -8.41
C TYR A 695 -13.97 -29.81 -7.51
N ASN A 696 -15.15 -29.20 -7.70
CA ASN A 696 -15.59 -28.12 -6.83
C ASN A 696 -15.78 -28.55 -5.35
N LYS A 697 -16.22 -29.78 -5.08
CA LYS A 697 -16.29 -30.29 -3.69
C LYS A 697 -14.88 -30.45 -3.11
N TYR A 698 -13.95 -30.98 -3.88
CA TYR A 698 -12.54 -31.09 -3.51
C TYR A 698 -11.94 -29.71 -3.19
N VAL A 699 -12.13 -28.73 -4.07
CA VAL A 699 -11.64 -27.35 -3.86
C VAL A 699 -12.23 -26.70 -2.60
N ILE A 700 -13.51 -26.93 -2.30
CA ILE A 700 -14.12 -26.46 -1.05
C ILE A 700 -13.40 -27.06 0.16
N SER A 701 -13.24 -28.39 0.19
CA SER A 701 -12.55 -29.09 1.29
C SER A 701 -11.11 -28.60 1.44
N MET A 702 -10.40 -28.44 0.32
CA MET A 702 -9.04 -27.90 0.28
C MET A 702 -8.98 -26.50 0.89
N SER A 703 -9.88 -25.60 0.47
CA SER A 703 -9.94 -24.22 0.99
C SER A 703 -10.20 -24.15 2.51
N ILE A 704 -10.88 -25.14 3.08
CA ILE A 704 -11.12 -25.23 4.52
C ILE A 704 -9.85 -25.57 5.27
N ILE A 705 -9.08 -26.54 4.77
CA ILE A 705 -7.81 -26.95 5.36
C ILE A 705 -6.81 -25.80 5.26
N GLU A 706 -6.66 -25.19 4.08
CA GLU A 706 -5.76 -24.05 3.87
C GLU A 706 -6.12 -22.85 4.73
N SER A 707 -7.41 -22.52 4.86
CA SER A 707 -7.85 -21.45 5.76
C SER A 707 -7.54 -21.75 7.22
N LYS A 708 -7.62 -23.01 7.66
CA LYS A 708 -7.22 -23.41 9.02
C LYS A 708 -5.72 -23.25 9.23
N ILE A 709 -4.90 -23.68 8.27
CA ILE A 709 -3.43 -23.50 8.30
C ILE A 709 -3.10 -22.02 8.47
N ILE A 710 -3.66 -21.14 7.63
CA ILE A 710 -3.44 -19.68 7.71
C ILE A 710 -3.87 -19.13 9.08
N SER A 711 -5.03 -19.56 9.61
CA SER A 711 -5.51 -19.11 10.92
C SER A 711 -4.61 -19.56 12.07
N THR A 712 -4.07 -20.78 11.99
CA THR A 712 -3.11 -21.32 12.95
C THR A 712 -1.80 -20.54 12.89
N GLU A 713 -1.28 -20.26 11.70
CA GLU A 713 -0.09 -19.42 11.50
C GLU A 713 -0.29 -18.00 12.06
N GLN A 714 -1.44 -17.37 11.84
CA GLN A 714 -1.77 -16.06 12.41
C GLN A 714 -1.86 -16.09 13.95
N LYS A 715 -2.44 -17.15 14.51
CA LYS A 715 -2.51 -17.34 15.97
C LYS A 715 -1.12 -17.54 16.56
N GLU A 716 -0.27 -18.32 15.87
CA GLU A 716 1.11 -18.54 16.25
C GLU A 716 1.87 -17.21 16.26
N GLU A 717 1.79 -16.44 15.19
CA GLU A 717 2.46 -15.15 15.02
C GLU A 717 2.01 -14.13 16.09
N LYS A 718 0.70 -14.02 16.36
CA LYS A 718 0.16 -13.12 17.39
C LYS A 718 0.69 -13.47 18.78
N ASN A 719 0.75 -14.77 19.10
CA ASN A 719 1.24 -15.24 20.39
C ASN A 719 2.76 -15.10 20.51
N LYS A 720 3.53 -15.43 19.45
CA LYS A 720 4.97 -15.16 19.38
C LYS A 720 5.28 -13.69 19.58
N LYS A 721 4.57 -12.77 18.89
CA LYS A 721 4.75 -11.33 19.05
C LYS A 721 4.44 -10.84 20.46
N ARG A 722 3.42 -11.40 21.12
CA ARG A 722 3.09 -11.10 22.52
C ARG A 722 4.18 -11.59 23.47
N LEU A 723 4.66 -12.82 23.28
CA LEU A 723 5.73 -13.41 24.08
C LEU A 723 7.05 -12.66 23.87
N TYR A 724 7.40 -12.32 22.63
CA TYR A 724 8.57 -11.52 22.28
C TYR A 724 8.54 -10.14 22.95
N LYS A 725 7.43 -9.39 22.87
CA LYS A 725 7.30 -8.10 23.55
C LYS A 725 7.51 -8.21 25.07
N LYS A 726 6.94 -9.25 25.69
CA LYS A 726 7.13 -9.51 27.12
C LYS A 726 8.58 -9.89 27.45
N ALA A 727 9.18 -10.78 26.67
CA ALA A 727 10.58 -11.17 26.84
C ALA A 727 11.54 -9.98 26.69
N VAL A 728 11.33 -9.12 25.68
CA VAL A 728 12.10 -7.86 25.51
C VAL A 728 11.89 -6.90 26.69
N SER A 729 10.67 -6.75 27.20
CA SER A 729 10.44 -5.90 28.38
C SER A 729 11.12 -6.43 29.64
N LEU A 730 11.19 -7.75 29.81
CA LEU A 730 11.85 -8.40 30.94
C LEU A 730 13.38 -8.34 30.82
N ILE A 731 13.92 -8.43 29.61
CA ILE A 731 15.36 -8.24 29.32
C ILE A 731 15.79 -6.78 29.56
N LYS A 732 14.95 -5.80 29.22
CA LYS A 732 15.25 -4.36 29.41
C LYS A 732 15.13 -3.88 30.86
N SER A 733 14.52 -4.66 31.74
CA SER A 733 14.36 -4.31 33.16
C SER A 733 15.69 -4.44 33.92
N LYS A 734 15.98 -3.48 34.80
CA LYS A 734 17.14 -3.51 35.71
C LYS A 734 16.91 -4.39 36.96
N ASN A 735 15.77 -5.05 37.08
CA ASN A 735 15.44 -5.87 38.25
C ASN A 735 16.23 -7.19 38.24
N THR A 736 16.94 -7.46 39.33
CA THR A 736 17.82 -8.63 39.51
C THR A 736 17.31 -9.63 40.54
N SER A 737 16.05 -9.51 41.01
CA SER A 737 15.52 -10.48 41.97
C SER A 737 15.48 -11.90 41.40
N PRO A 738 15.75 -12.95 42.22
CA PRO A 738 15.79 -14.34 41.74
C PRO A 738 14.49 -14.78 41.03
N GLU A 739 13.35 -14.41 41.60
CA GLU A 739 12.01 -14.66 41.06
C GLU A 739 11.77 -13.96 39.70
N PHE A 740 12.35 -12.76 39.52
CA PHE A 740 12.29 -12.01 38.27
C PHE A 740 13.18 -12.63 37.19
N LEU A 741 14.36 -13.12 37.55
CA LEU A 741 15.28 -13.81 36.64
C LEU A 741 14.71 -15.15 36.16
N GLU A 742 14.02 -15.88 37.04
CA GLU A 742 13.32 -17.12 36.69
C GLU A 742 12.14 -16.84 35.75
N THR A 743 11.34 -15.81 36.05
CA THR A 743 10.27 -15.34 35.16
C THR A 743 10.82 -14.92 33.79
N ARG A 744 11.96 -14.21 33.74
CA ARG A 744 12.66 -13.84 32.51
C ARG A 744 13.03 -15.08 31.69
N LYS A 745 13.69 -16.07 32.30
CA LYS A 745 14.10 -17.32 31.64
C LYS A 745 12.89 -18.11 31.12
N ASP A 746 11.82 -18.23 31.91
CA ASP A 746 10.58 -18.91 31.52
C ASP A 746 9.91 -18.25 30.31
N PHE A 747 9.85 -16.91 30.26
CA PHE A 747 9.27 -16.21 29.11
C PHE A 747 10.12 -16.31 27.84
N ILE A 748 11.45 -16.29 27.95
CA ILE A 748 12.32 -16.48 26.78
C ILE A 748 12.20 -17.92 26.25
N LYS A 749 12.14 -18.92 27.15
CA LYS A 749 11.89 -20.32 26.79
C LYS A 749 10.55 -20.50 26.10
N LYS A 750 9.49 -19.98 26.72
CA LYS A 750 8.15 -19.96 26.13
C LYS A 750 8.14 -19.31 24.76
N TYR A 751 8.86 -18.22 24.53
CA TYR A 751 8.95 -17.61 23.21
C TYR A 751 9.71 -18.48 22.19
N ASN A 752 10.90 -18.95 22.56
CA ASN A 752 11.80 -19.68 21.67
C ASN A 752 11.24 -21.04 21.24
N GLU A 753 10.47 -21.69 22.12
CA GLU A 753 9.88 -23.02 21.89
C GLU A 753 8.45 -22.96 21.35
N TYR A 754 7.75 -21.84 21.50
CA TYR A 754 6.35 -21.75 21.07
C TYR A 754 6.26 -21.88 19.55
N ASN A 755 5.66 -22.97 19.09
CA ASN A 755 5.23 -23.18 17.72
C ASN A 755 3.88 -23.89 17.75
N LEU A 756 3.16 -23.87 16.62
CA LEU A 756 1.96 -24.69 16.44
C LEU A 756 2.22 -25.76 15.38
N ASP A 757 3.46 -26.26 15.29
CA ASP A 757 3.88 -27.19 14.24
C ASP A 757 3.09 -28.49 14.29
N ASN A 758 2.77 -29.02 15.49
CA ASN A 758 1.90 -30.19 15.63
C ASN A 758 0.55 -30.02 14.92
N ILE A 759 -0.09 -28.86 15.08
CA ILE A 759 -1.39 -28.56 14.45
C ILE A 759 -1.22 -28.33 12.95
N LYS A 760 -0.13 -27.66 12.53
CA LYS A 760 0.16 -27.42 11.11
C LYS A 760 0.45 -28.72 10.37
N ASN A 761 1.28 -29.59 10.93
CA ASN A 761 1.60 -30.91 10.40
C ASN A 761 0.34 -31.78 10.28
N GLU A 762 -0.52 -31.80 11.30
CA GLU A 762 -1.80 -32.54 11.23
C GLU A 762 -2.71 -32.00 10.10
N LEU A 763 -2.70 -30.69 9.85
CA LEU A 763 -3.46 -30.08 8.76
C LEU A 763 -2.81 -30.35 7.38
N ASP A 764 -1.49 -30.39 7.30
CA ASP A 764 -0.75 -30.76 6.09
C ASP A 764 -0.93 -32.26 5.75
N ASP A 765 -1.00 -33.14 6.75
CA ASP A 765 -1.35 -34.55 6.58
C ASP A 765 -2.77 -34.69 6.03
N LYS A 766 -3.74 -33.99 6.63
CA LYS A 766 -5.12 -33.93 6.11
C LYS A 766 -5.19 -33.39 4.68
N LYS A 767 -4.31 -32.46 4.32
CA LYS A 767 -4.19 -31.94 2.94
C LYS A 767 -3.69 -33.03 2.00
N ASN A 768 -2.66 -33.77 2.40
CA ASN A 768 -2.07 -34.86 1.62
C ASN A 768 -3.06 -36.02 1.44
N ASP A 769 -3.77 -36.42 2.50
CA ASP A 769 -4.81 -37.45 2.45
C ASP A 769 -5.95 -37.06 1.50
N LEU A 770 -6.37 -35.79 1.53
CA LEU A 770 -7.38 -35.28 0.61
C LEU A 770 -6.91 -35.33 -0.85
N ASN A 771 -5.64 -35.02 -1.12
CA ASN A 771 -5.05 -35.14 -2.46
C ASN A 771 -5.01 -36.60 -2.93
N ASN A 772 -4.52 -37.50 -2.07
CA ASN A 772 -4.37 -38.92 -2.38
C ASN A 772 -5.72 -39.58 -2.66
N SER A 773 -6.73 -39.33 -1.81
CA SER A 773 -8.09 -39.86 -1.98
C SER A 773 -8.82 -39.35 -3.22
N ASN A 774 -8.37 -38.24 -3.82
CA ASN A 774 -9.00 -37.64 -5.01
C ASN A 774 -8.12 -37.72 -6.28
N LYS A 775 -6.98 -38.41 -6.23
CA LYS A 775 -5.99 -38.42 -7.32
C LYS A 775 -6.57 -38.81 -8.69
N GLU A 776 -7.34 -39.90 -8.76
CA GLU A 776 -7.97 -40.37 -9.99
C GLU A 776 -8.98 -39.35 -10.55
N MET A 777 -9.74 -38.69 -9.67
CA MET A 777 -10.69 -37.64 -10.06
C MET A 777 -9.97 -36.40 -10.61
N LEU A 778 -8.84 -36.02 -10.00
CA LEU A 778 -8.00 -34.91 -10.45
C LEU A 778 -7.38 -35.16 -11.84
N GLU A 779 -6.90 -36.38 -12.10
CA GLU A 779 -6.41 -36.77 -13.43
C GLU A 779 -7.53 -36.71 -14.49
N LYS A 780 -8.71 -37.26 -14.18
CA LYS A 780 -9.88 -37.15 -15.06
C LYS A 780 -10.29 -35.70 -15.31
N TYR A 781 -10.25 -34.86 -14.28
CA TYR A 781 -10.52 -33.43 -14.41
C TYR A 781 -9.53 -32.76 -15.36
N LYS A 782 -8.23 -32.96 -15.15
CA LYS A 782 -7.16 -32.39 -15.99
C LYS A 782 -7.34 -32.78 -17.46
N ASN A 783 -7.59 -34.06 -17.73
CA ASN A 783 -7.78 -34.55 -19.10
C ASN A 783 -9.02 -33.92 -19.78
N VAL A 784 -10.12 -33.74 -19.04
CA VAL A 784 -11.34 -33.11 -19.56
C VAL A 784 -11.11 -31.62 -19.87
N VAL A 785 -10.44 -30.90 -18.97
CA VAL A 785 -10.08 -29.49 -19.16
C VAL A 785 -9.20 -29.33 -20.39
N GLU A 786 -8.12 -30.12 -20.48
CA GLU A 786 -7.17 -30.08 -21.58
C GLU A 786 -7.85 -30.38 -22.93
N LYS A 787 -8.69 -31.41 -22.99
CA LYS A 787 -9.47 -31.74 -24.18
C LYS A 787 -10.34 -30.56 -24.63
N ILE A 788 -11.13 -29.97 -23.72
CA ILE A 788 -12.06 -28.88 -24.08
C ILE A 788 -11.29 -27.61 -24.46
N VAL A 789 -10.21 -27.29 -23.76
CA VAL A 789 -9.37 -26.12 -24.08
C VAL A 789 -8.72 -26.27 -25.45
N ASN A 790 -8.17 -27.44 -25.78
CA ASN A 790 -7.52 -27.70 -27.06
C ASN A 790 -8.54 -27.67 -28.21
N SER A 791 -9.66 -28.40 -28.07
CA SER A 791 -10.74 -28.43 -29.08
C SER A 791 -11.32 -27.04 -29.33
N SER A 792 -11.57 -26.26 -28.27
CA SER A 792 -12.12 -24.90 -28.42
C SER A 792 -11.11 -23.90 -28.97
N SER A 793 -9.84 -24.00 -28.59
CA SER A 793 -8.80 -23.10 -29.11
C SER A 793 -8.51 -23.36 -30.59
N SER A 794 -8.43 -24.64 -30.99
CA SER A 794 -8.27 -25.03 -32.40
C SER A 794 -9.45 -24.52 -33.23
N LEU A 795 -10.69 -24.82 -32.80
CA LEU A 795 -11.88 -24.41 -33.55
C LEU A 795 -11.98 -22.89 -33.70
N VAL A 796 -11.71 -22.13 -32.63
CA VAL A 796 -11.76 -20.66 -32.70
C VAL A 796 -10.62 -20.12 -33.57
N SER A 797 -9.44 -20.77 -33.59
CA SER A 797 -8.35 -20.42 -34.50
C SER A 797 -8.75 -20.62 -35.96
N ASP A 798 -9.37 -21.77 -36.30
CA ASP A 798 -9.84 -22.07 -37.66
C ASP A 798 -10.90 -21.05 -38.11
N ILE A 799 -11.85 -20.73 -37.23
CA ILE A 799 -12.86 -19.69 -37.47
C ILE A 799 -12.18 -18.33 -37.70
N SER A 800 -11.15 -17.98 -36.91
CA SER A 800 -10.42 -16.72 -37.04
C SER A 800 -9.70 -16.62 -38.40
N GLN A 801 -9.06 -17.71 -38.84
CA GLN A 801 -8.39 -17.79 -40.14
C GLN A 801 -9.38 -17.66 -41.29
N ASP A 802 -10.51 -18.37 -41.23
CA ASP A 802 -11.55 -18.34 -42.27
C ASP A 802 -12.27 -16.99 -42.35
N LEU A 803 -12.39 -16.27 -41.22
CA LEU A 803 -13.00 -14.94 -41.20
C LEU A 803 -12.15 -13.88 -41.91
N LYS A 804 -10.82 -14.05 -41.99
CA LYS A 804 -9.79 -13.20 -42.64
C LYS A 804 -9.68 -11.73 -42.19
N ILE A 805 -10.80 -11.10 -41.86
CA ILE A 805 -10.97 -9.67 -41.57
C ILE A 805 -10.84 -9.41 -40.05
N MET A 806 -10.86 -10.46 -39.22
CA MET A 806 -11.04 -10.32 -37.79
C MET A 806 -10.40 -11.43 -36.98
N ASP A 807 -9.60 -11.03 -35.98
CA ASP A 807 -9.08 -11.97 -34.99
C ASP A 807 -10.16 -12.35 -33.97
N ALA A 808 -10.69 -13.57 -34.10
CA ALA A 808 -11.66 -14.17 -33.20
C ALA A 808 -11.02 -15.00 -32.09
N THR A 809 -9.69 -15.18 -32.06
CA THR A 809 -8.96 -16.06 -31.12
C THR A 809 -9.30 -15.78 -29.65
N THR A 810 -9.57 -14.51 -29.32
CA THR A 810 -10.01 -14.09 -27.97
C THR A 810 -11.27 -14.80 -27.48
N TYR A 811 -12.13 -15.35 -28.35
CA TYR A 811 -13.30 -16.13 -27.92
C TYR A 811 -12.92 -17.47 -27.27
N ALA A 812 -11.74 -18.03 -27.54
CA ALA A 812 -11.22 -19.22 -26.86
C ALA A 812 -11.09 -18.98 -25.35
N ASN A 813 -10.72 -17.75 -24.94
CA ASN A 813 -10.71 -17.34 -23.53
C ASN A 813 -12.09 -17.48 -22.87
N GLY A 814 -13.18 -17.32 -23.63
CA GLY A 814 -14.55 -17.50 -23.14
C GLY A 814 -14.85 -18.95 -22.75
N TYR A 815 -14.43 -19.91 -23.58
CA TYR A 815 -14.54 -21.34 -23.27
C TYR A 815 -13.59 -21.74 -22.14
N TRP A 816 -12.37 -21.20 -22.12
CA TRP A 816 -11.42 -21.39 -21.02
C TRP A 816 -12.02 -20.94 -19.68
N ASN A 817 -12.65 -19.76 -19.63
CA ASN A 817 -13.34 -19.28 -18.43
C ASN A 817 -14.53 -20.15 -18.01
N ALA A 818 -15.21 -20.78 -18.98
CA ALA A 818 -16.33 -21.66 -18.69
C ALA A 818 -15.85 -22.91 -17.95
N ILE A 819 -14.76 -23.52 -18.41
CA ILE A 819 -14.25 -24.77 -17.83
C ILE A 819 -13.46 -24.53 -16.53
N HIS A 820 -12.72 -23.41 -16.41
CA HIS A 820 -12.01 -23.00 -15.19
C HIS A 820 -12.89 -22.20 -14.21
N SER A 821 -14.21 -22.37 -14.28
CA SER A 821 -15.13 -21.54 -13.47
C SER A 821 -14.95 -21.75 -11.96
N VAL A 822 -14.45 -22.92 -11.55
CA VAL A 822 -14.20 -23.27 -10.15
C VAL A 822 -13.00 -22.48 -9.65
N GLU A 823 -11.86 -22.57 -10.34
CA GLU A 823 -10.63 -21.86 -10.01
C GLU A 823 -10.85 -20.35 -9.99
N ILE A 824 -11.57 -19.83 -10.99
CA ILE A 824 -11.95 -18.41 -11.05
C ILE A 824 -12.87 -18.02 -9.90
N GLY A 825 -13.83 -18.87 -9.53
CA GLY A 825 -14.74 -18.62 -8.41
C GLY A 825 -14.01 -18.53 -7.08
N PHE A 826 -13.06 -19.44 -6.86
CA PHE A 826 -12.26 -19.51 -5.64
C PHE A 826 -11.06 -18.53 -5.62
N GLY A 827 -10.73 -17.93 -6.76
CA GLY A 827 -9.68 -16.92 -6.90
C GLY A 827 -8.28 -17.50 -7.09
N TYR A 828 -8.17 -18.75 -7.55
CA TYR A 828 -6.90 -19.34 -7.99
C TYR A 828 -6.51 -18.87 -9.39
N GLU A 829 -7.51 -18.51 -10.21
CA GLU A 829 -7.32 -18.04 -11.58
C GLU A 829 -8.11 -16.74 -11.82
N ASP A 830 -7.62 -15.88 -12.71
CA ASP A 830 -8.31 -14.65 -13.09
C ASP A 830 -9.16 -14.87 -14.36
N LEU A 831 -10.31 -14.18 -14.42
CA LEU A 831 -11.19 -14.25 -15.57
C LEU A 831 -10.54 -13.62 -16.81
N LYS A 832 -10.28 -14.41 -17.84
CA LYS A 832 -9.67 -13.96 -19.09
C LYS A 832 -10.66 -13.12 -19.90
N LYS A 833 -10.23 -11.98 -20.45
CA LYS A 833 -11.10 -11.18 -21.33
C LYS A 833 -11.33 -11.91 -22.65
N TYR A 834 -12.57 -11.90 -23.13
CA TYR A 834 -12.96 -12.52 -24.40
C TYR A 834 -13.88 -11.61 -25.21
N GLY A 835 -13.86 -11.80 -26.53
CA GLY A 835 -14.63 -11.03 -27.49
C GLY A 835 -13.89 -9.80 -28.02
N LEU A 836 -14.49 -9.16 -29.01
CA LEU A 836 -13.83 -8.08 -29.76
C LEU A 836 -13.60 -6.81 -28.95
N SER A 837 -12.44 -6.20 -29.18
CA SER A 837 -12.11 -4.85 -28.68
C SER A 837 -13.09 -3.79 -29.22
N LYS A 838 -13.22 -2.66 -28.53
CA LYS A 838 -14.08 -1.55 -28.99
C LYS A 838 -13.62 -1.00 -30.35
N GLU A 839 -12.32 -0.97 -30.61
CA GLU A 839 -11.73 -0.52 -31.87
C GLU A 839 -12.02 -1.50 -33.01
N THR A 840 -11.84 -2.80 -32.78
CA THR A 840 -12.15 -3.84 -33.76
C THR A 840 -13.64 -3.80 -34.12
N LYS A 841 -14.55 -3.66 -33.14
CA LYS A 841 -15.99 -3.48 -33.39
C LYS A 841 -16.33 -2.25 -34.24
N ARG A 842 -15.55 -1.17 -34.14
CA ARG A 842 -15.73 0.04 -34.96
C ARG A 842 -15.24 -0.19 -36.39
N LYS A 843 -14.06 -0.81 -36.58
CA LYS A 843 -13.55 -1.19 -37.90
C LYS A 843 -14.53 -2.08 -38.67
N ILE A 844 -15.06 -3.10 -38.00
CA ILE A 844 -16.05 -4.03 -38.57
C ILE A 844 -17.33 -3.31 -38.99
N LYS A 845 -17.81 -2.34 -38.20
CA LYS A 845 -18.99 -1.53 -38.58
C LYS A 845 -18.72 -0.67 -39.83
N GLY A 846 -17.47 -0.24 -40.04
CA GLY A 846 -17.05 0.49 -41.24
C GLY A 846 -16.91 -0.41 -42.47
N GLU A 847 -16.28 -1.57 -42.31
CA GLU A 847 -16.05 -2.51 -43.42
C GLU A 847 -17.34 -3.21 -43.88
N ILE A 848 -18.24 -3.59 -42.96
CA ILE A 848 -19.56 -4.15 -43.34
C ILE A 848 -20.40 -3.12 -44.12
N LYS A 849 -20.22 -1.82 -43.86
CA LYS A 849 -20.87 -0.75 -44.64
C LYS A 849 -20.32 -0.62 -46.07
N ASN A 850 -19.06 -0.96 -46.29
CA ASN A 850 -18.41 -0.88 -47.61
C ASN A 850 -18.63 -2.14 -48.48
N VAL A 851 -19.07 -3.25 -47.90
CA VAL A 851 -19.39 -4.51 -48.61
C VAL A 851 -20.89 -4.60 -48.96
N GLN A 852 -21.73 -3.72 -48.40
CA GLN A 852 -23.17 -3.63 -48.70
C GLN A 852 -23.53 -2.48 -49.68
N ILE A 853 -22.55 -1.84 -50.32
CA ILE A 853 -22.73 -0.81 -51.35
C ILE A 853 -22.33 -1.38 -52.70
#